data_AF-A0AA37RM90-F1
#
_entry.id   AF-A0AA37RM90-F1
#
_cell.length_a   1.000
_cell.length_b   1.000
_cell.length_c   1.000
_cell.angle_alpha   90.00
_cell.angle_beta   90.00
_cell.angle_gamma   90.00
#
_symmetry.space_group_name_H-M   'P 1'
#
loop_
_entity.id
_entity.type
_entity.pdbx_description
1 polymer ?
#
loop_
_entity_poly.entity_id
_entity_poly.type
_entity_poly.pdbx_seq_one_letter_code
_entity_poly.pdbx_strand_id
1 'polypeptide(L)'
;MSEATPRRTGRILGGAAERLDATIGWSRLPTLLGIPVLVGLRYRLRAENLYDTGRDASMLPPPAGDGRYRGARTVDGTYNDLADPLMGAQGCRFGRNVPLARAYPEADEALLSPSPDVISRKLLRRRVFQPATTLNLLAAAWIQFEVHDWLSHPTTEDAPWQIPTQNDDGTDGVMSVLRTAPDPHADPDGPPTFVTGDTHWWDGSQIYGAEPQFADALRSFENGKLRIDDVGLPPASLESTLDPAGVLANFWVGLALLHSLFMREHNAICDVLVGHYPHLSDQELYDKARLVNTALMAKIHTIDWTPAIIAHPTTTFAMRANWFGVFGERLNPFIRRFTRNEVFTGIPGSPTDHHDVRYSLTEEFVAVYRMHPLLPDDYEFRSWRDDALLAEHQLGDLDFTHVRQRLSETPMADLLYSFGRANPGAITLHNYPLQLTELERDGHTIDLAAVDVLRVRERGVPRYNEFRRLFRLRPAATFADLTDDPVWARELEDVYGDVERVDLIVGMYAEPKPPGFGFSDTAFRVFILMASRRLESDRFFTTDFRPEVYTPAGMEWIRRNSMRTVLLRHFPELAPALAGVENPFAPWTAAGDPGLQDGAAMTARTYVPYRDDVEQPAIDEDGLVFEIAASLHKNNVWALKKYRHGLRDAHAKGHGLLRGHLTVYPDLPEELRQGLFAEPASYPIVARLSSTAGALRSDQTKGIRGLGIKVLGVPGPKILPDDDTTNQDFILVTHREFPFADAAAYLRRGMPLAKVLARTPDSVLQFASRVFAFFGNHVLPRVGLHLPMALALFARPNSPVLGETYYSSSALRYGDYIARFAVVPLSASVKALQGQVVPPSAGDDAHRDMVTELFGTDSAEYEFQVQLCTDLATMPVEDASVDWPEDASPHRGVAKLTFPRQDPGTAERLAYGDDVLSFNSWRGLAAHRPLGSINRLKKLVYDASSDFRHRHNHVARQEPSDASELPA
;
A
#
# COMPACT_ATOMS: atom_id res chain seq x y z
N MET A 1 -40.35 1.04 18.48
CA MET A 1 -39.55 -0.20 18.27
C MET A 1 -38.23 0.22 17.65
N SER A 2 -37.03 0.13 18.21
CA SER A 2 -36.48 -0.26 19.52
C SER A 2 -35.02 0.23 19.49
N GLU A 3 -34.63 1.18 20.35
CA GLU A 3 -33.21 1.55 20.60
C GLU A 3 -32.42 0.39 21.24
N ALA A 4 -33.09 -0.67 21.70
CA ALA A 4 -32.47 -1.84 22.29
C ALA A 4 -31.90 -2.83 21.25
N THR A 5 -32.30 -2.73 19.97
CA THR A 5 -31.91 -3.70 18.93
C THR A 5 -30.46 -3.51 18.44
N PRO A 6 -29.97 -2.27 18.18
CA PRO A 6 -28.59 -2.04 17.72
C PRO A 6 -27.54 -2.44 18.77
N ARG A 7 -27.78 -2.12 20.05
CA ARG A 7 -26.87 -2.44 21.18
C ARG A 7 -26.76 -3.96 21.43
N ARG A 8 -27.85 -4.72 21.25
CA ARG A 8 -27.80 -6.20 21.35
C ARG A 8 -27.04 -6.84 20.19
N THR A 9 -27.31 -6.41 18.95
CA THR A 9 -26.62 -6.94 17.77
C THR A 9 -25.12 -6.60 17.79
N GLY A 10 -24.76 -5.38 18.21
CA GLY A 10 -23.37 -4.97 18.38
C GLY A 10 -22.62 -5.80 19.44
N ARG A 11 -23.24 -6.09 20.58
CA ARG A 11 -22.62 -6.96 21.61
C ARG A 11 -22.40 -8.39 21.13
N ILE A 12 -23.35 -8.95 20.38
CA ILE A 12 -23.22 -10.31 19.82
C ILE A 12 -22.09 -10.36 18.78
N LEU A 13 -22.04 -9.37 17.88
CA LEU A 13 -20.98 -9.26 16.87
C LEU A 13 -19.61 -9.02 17.50
N GLY A 14 -19.51 -8.15 18.51
CA GLY A 14 -18.28 -7.90 19.25
C GLY A 14 -17.77 -9.14 19.99
N GLY A 15 -18.67 -9.87 20.67
CA GLY A 15 -18.29 -11.12 21.34
C GLY A 15 -17.89 -12.25 20.37
N ALA A 16 -18.50 -12.32 19.19
CA ALA A 16 -18.10 -13.26 18.14
C ALA A 16 -16.72 -12.91 17.56
N ALA A 17 -16.47 -11.62 17.29
CA ALA A 17 -15.18 -11.14 16.82
C ALA A 17 -14.07 -11.40 17.85
N GLU A 18 -14.31 -11.11 19.13
CA GLU A 18 -13.37 -11.37 20.23
C GLU A 18 -12.99 -12.86 20.31
N ARG A 19 -13.97 -13.78 20.21
CA ARG A 19 -13.70 -15.22 20.21
C ARG A 19 -12.92 -15.68 18.98
N LEU A 20 -13.26 -15.15 17.81
CA LEU A 20 -12.60 -15.51 16.55
C LEU A 20 -11.14 -15.02 16.56
N ASP A 21 -10.92 -13.82 17.06
CA ASP A 21 -9.60 -13.24 17.25
C ASP A 21 -8.76 -14.01 18.28
N ALA A 22 -9.34 -14.35 19.44
CA ALA A 22 -8.64 -15.13 20.46
C ALA A 22 -8.26 -16.56 20.02
N THR A 23 -8.92 -17.10 18.99
CA THR A 23 -8.69 -18.49 18.51
C THR A 23 -7.80 -18.54 17.28
N ILE A 24 -8.06 -17.70 16.27
CA ILE A 24 -7.33 -17.70 14.99
C ILE A 24 -6.37 -16.51 14.88
N GLY A 25 -6.70 -15.37 15.48
CA GLY A 25 -6.03 -14.09 15.29
C GLY A 25 -6.55 -13.36 14.06
N TRP A 26 -6.98 -12.11 14.23
CA TRP A 26 -7.56 -11.30 13.15
C TRP A 26 -6.60 -11.16 11.95
N SER A 27 -5.29 -11.08 12.20
CA SER A 27 -4.25 -10.88 11.19
C SER A 27 -4.01 -12.11 10.30
N ARG A 28 -4.43 -13.30 10.74
CA ARG A 28 -4.31 -14.53 9.94
C ARG A 28 -5.51 -14.76 9.01
N LEU A 29 -6.55 -13.96 9.15
CA LEU A 29 -7.76 -14.06 8.34
C LEU A 29 -7.58 -13.33 6.99
N PRO A 30 -8.17 -13.84 5.90
CA PRO A 30 -8.30 -13.07 4.66
C PRO A 30 -9.02 -11.74 4.92
N THR A 31 -8.67 -10.69 4.18
CA THR A 31 -9.21 -9.32 4.39
C THR A 31 -10.73 -9.25 4.52
N LEU A 32 -11.47 -10.00 3.71
CA LEU A 32 -12.94 -10.02 3.75
C LEU A 32 -13.52 -10.52 5.08
N LEU A 33 -12.77 -11.35 5.82
CA LEU A 33 -13.14 -11.85 7.14
C LEU A 33 -12.47 -11.04 8.27
N GLY A 34 -11.26 -10.53 8.03
CA GLY A 34 -10.55 -9.69 9.00
C GLY A 34 -11.25 -8.36 9.28
N ILE A 35 -11.84 -7.72 8.27
CA ILE A 35 -12.54 -6.43 8.44
C ILE A 35 -13.72 -6.51 9.43
N PRO A 36 -14.68 -7.45 9.28
CA PRO A 36 -15.73 -7.62 10.28
C PRO A 36 -15.21 -7.88 11.71
N VAL A 37 -14.08 -8.58 11.84
CA VAL A 37 -13.45 -8.82 13.15
C VAL A 37 -12.91 -7.52 13.74
N LEU A 38 -12.14 -6.73 12.98
CA LEU A 38 -11.65 -5.43 13.45
C LEU A 38 -12.77 -4.47 13.83
N VAL A 39 -13.88 -4.45 13.05
CA VAL A 39 -15.07 -3.65 13.39
C VAL A 39 -15.70 -4.13 14.70
N GLY A 40 -15.81 -5.45 14.90
CA GLY A 40 -16.33 -6.03 16.14
C GLY A 40 -15.44 -5.73 17.36
N LEU A 41 -14.12 -5.82 17.20
CA LEU A 41 -13.15 -5.45 18.23
C LEU A 41 -13.24 -3.96 18.57
N ARG A 42 -13.31 -3.07 17.57
CA ARG A 42 -13.50 -1.63 17.78
C ARG A 42 -14.78 -1.33 18.57
N TYR A 43 -15.90 -1.97 18.20
CA TYR A 43 -17.15 -1.83 18.92
C TYR A 43 -17.02 -2.28 20.39
N ARG A 44 -16.35 -3.41 20.63
CA ARG A 44 -16.12 -3.94 21.97
C ARG A 44 -15.28 -2.98 22.82
N LEU A 45 -14.18 -2.48 22.27
CA LEU A 45 -13.28 -1.54 22.93
C LEU A 45 -13.97 -0.20 23.23
N ARG A 46 -14.75 0.35 22.31
CA ARG A 46 -15.54 1.58 22.58
C ARG A 46 -16.49 1.40 23.76
N ALA A 47 -17.11 0.22 23.88
CA ALA A 47 -18.08 -0.05 24.93
C ALA A 47 -17.44 -0.32 26.31
N GLU A 48 -16.19 -0.77 26.38
CA GLU A 48 -15.58 -1.28 27.62
C GLU A 48 -14.20 -0.69 27.96
N ASN A 49 -13.64 0.18 27.12
CA ASN A 49 -12.27 0.71 27.24
C ASN A 49 -12.22 2.24 27.07
N LEU A 50 -13.29 2.96 27.42
CA LEU A 50 -13.28 4.43 27.52
C LEU A 50 -13.76 4.82 28.92
N TYR A 51 -12.89 5.46 29.68
CA TYR A 51 -13.15 5.87 31.06
C TYR A 51 -12.82 7.36 31.23
N ASP A 52 -13.81 8.12 31.67
CA ASP A 52 -13.70 9.54 31.98
C ASP A 52 -12.99 9.73 33.33
N THR A 53 -12.00 10.61 33.36
CA THR A 53 -11.28 11.04 34.57
C THR A 53 -11.78 12.40 35.09
N GLY A 54 -12.87 12.92 34.50
CA GLY A 54 -13.49 14.19 34.85
C GLY A 54 -12.76 15.38 34.24
N ARG A 55 -13.09 16.57 34.75
CA ARG A 55 -12.33 17.81 34.48
C ARG A 55 -11.63 18.26 35.75
N ASP A 56 -10.59 19.04 35.58
CA ASP A 56 -10.12 19.93 36.64
C ASP A 56 -11.30 20.82 37.13
N ALA A 57 -11.61 20.73 38.42
CA ALA A 57 -12.71 21.44 39.06
C ALA A 57 -12.50 22.96 39.15
N SER A 58 -11.28 23.44 38.90
CA SER A 58 -10.88 24.86 38.94
C SER A 58 -10.96 25.57 37.59
N MET A 59 -11.15 24.83 36.48
CA MET A 59 -11.22 25.43 35.16
C MET A 59 -12.32 26.48 35.13
N LEU A 60 -11.91 27.73 34.93
CA LEU A 60 -12.75 28.91 34.80
C LEU A 60 -13.88 28.63 33.78
N PRO A 61 -15.04 29.34 33.85
CA PRO A 61 -15.96 29.31 32.72
C PRO A 61 -15.17 29.57 31.43
N PRO A 62 -15.48 28.84 30.34
CA PRO A 62 -14.68 28.94 29.12
C PRO A 62 -14.55 30.42 28.71
N PRO A 63 -13.36 30.87 28.29
CA PRO A 63 -13.12 32.28 27.94
C PRO A 63 -14.22 32.77 27.00
N ALA A 64 -14.82 33.94 27.23
CA ALA A 64 -15.94 34.40 26.39
C ALA A 64 -15.55 34.36 24.90
N GLY A 65 -16.07 33.37 24.17
CA GLY A 65 -15.65 33.14 22.80
C GLY A 65 -16.05 34.29 21.89
N ASP A 66 -15.14 34.70 21.00
CA ASP A 66 -15.31 35.80 20.04
C ASP A 66 -16.23 35.47 18.85
N GLY A 67 -16.86 34.30 18.87
CA GLY A 67 -17.74 33.78 17.82
C GLY A 67 -17.00 33.12 16.65
N ARG A 68 -15.69 33.37 16.46
CA ARG A 68 -14.89 32.78 15.37
C ARG A 68 -14.75 31.28 15.50
N TYR A 69 -14.78 30.76 16.73
CA TYR A 69 -14.72 29.32 17.02
C TYR A 69 -15.75 28.52 16.20
N ARG A 70 -16.88 29.10 15.78
CA ARG A 70 -17.87 28.39 14.92
C ARG A 70 -17.35 28.00 13.54
N GLY A 71 -16.28 28.63 13.06
CA GLY A 71 -15.72 28.40 11.73
C GLY A 71 -14.19 28.35 11.70
N ALA A 72 -13.54 28.30 12.86
CA ALA A 72 -12.08 28.30 13.03
C ALA A 72 -11.69 27.50 14.28
N ARG A 73 -10.53 26.84 14.25
CA ARG A 73 -9.93 26.22 15.43
C ARG A 73 -9.37 27.32 16.34
N THR A 74 -9.68 27.26 17.62
CA THR A 74 -9.07 28.11 18.65
C THR A 74 -7.61 27.67 18.87
N VAL A 75 -6.81 28.55 19.46
CA VAL A 75 -5.38 28.29 19.67
C VAL A 75 -5.16 27.32 20.85
N ASP A 76 -5.98 27.41 21.90
CA ASP A 76 -5.91 26.59 23.11
C ASP A 76 -6.76 25.30 23.05
N GLY A 77 -7.40 25.03 21.90
CA GLY A 77 -8.28 23.88 21.71
C GLY A 77 -9.69 24.02 22.32
N THR A 78 -10.04 25.18 22.89
CA THR A 78 -11.38 25.41 23.43
C THR A 78 -12.46 25.48 22.36
N TYR A 79 -13.72 25.31 22.75
CA TYR A 79 -14.89 25.42 21.88
C TYR A 79 -14.92 24.45 20.70
N ASN A 80 -14.13 23.38 20.66
CA ASN A 80 -14.29 22.34 19.63
C ASN A 80 -15.67 21.69 19.78
N ASP A 81 -15.96 21.13 20.95
CA ASP A 81 -17.35 20.81 21.30
C ASP A 81 -18.07 22.07 21.81
N LEU A 82 -19.26 22.32 21.27
CA LEU A 82 -20.04 23.52 21.58
C LEU A 82 -20.84 23.41 22.88
N ALA A 83 -21.14 22.19 23.32
CA ALA A 83 -21.81 21.91 24.59
C ALA A 83 -20.80 21.73 25.74
N ASP A 84 -19.57 21.32 25.42
CA ASP A 84 -18.43 21.21 26.32
C ASP A 84 -17.21 21.98 25.80
N PRO A 85 -17.17 23.33 25.95
CA PRO A 85 -16.11 24.15 25.39
C PRO A 85 -14.70 23.90 25.92
N LEU A 86 -14.53 23.17 27.02
CA LEU A 86 -13.21 22.89 27.56
C LEU A 86 -12.70 21.52 27.13
N MET A 87 -13.55 20.65 26.56
CA MET A 87 -13.15 19.30 26.18
C MET A 87 -11.97 19.32 25.21
N GLY A 88 -10.94 18.54 25.53
CA GLY A 88 -9.73 18.40 24.73
C GLY A 88 -8.83 19.64 24.64
N ALA A 89 -9.16 20.73 25.34
CA ALA A 89 -8.32 21.92 25.42
C ALA A 89 -7.08 21.68 26.28
N GLN A 90 -6.12 22.61 26.21
CA GLN A 90 -4.97 22.65 27.10
C GLN A 90 -5.39 22.58 28.58
N GLY A 91 -4.63 21.84 29.40
CA GLY A 91 -4.96 21.62 30.82
C GLY A 91 -6.06 20.57 31.07
N CYS A 92 -6.61 19.93 30.03
CA CYS A 92 -7.52 18.81 30.22
C CYS A 92 -6.83 17.60 30.84
N ARG A 93 -7.60 16.80 31.59
CA ARG A 93 -7.12 15.51 32.09
C ARG A 93 -6.94 14.50 30.97
N PHE A 94 -5.89 13.68 31.08
CA PHE A 94 -5.80 12.44 30.32
C PHE A 94 -6.89 11.47 30.76
N GLY A 95 -7.61 10.88 29.81
CA GLY A 95 -8.55 9.81 30.06
C GLY A 95 -7.86 8.47 30.32
N ARG A 96 -8.64 7.40 30.50
CA ARG A 96 -8.12 6.03 30.60
C ARG A 96 -8.81 5.09 29.62
N ASN A 97 -8.06 4.12 29.10
CA ASN A 97 -8.59 2.98 28.37
C ASN A 97 -8.75 1.71 29.22
N VAL A 98 -8.37 1.80 30.49
CA VAL A 98 -8.54 0.75 31.50
C VAL A 98 -9.48 1.22 32.61
N PRO A 99 -10.16 0.30 33.32
CA PRO A 99 -10.99 0.66 34.45
C PRO A 99 -10.20 1.50 35.47
N LEU A 100 -10.80 2.55 36.04
CA LEU A 100 -10.13 3.43 37.01
C LEU A 100 -9.60 2.67 38.24
N ALA A 101 -10.27 1.60 38.66
CA ALA A 101 -9.81 0.69 39.73
C ALA A 101 -8.55 -0.12 39.38
N ARG A 102 -8.04 0.00 38.16
CA ARG A 102 -6.79 -0.59 37.64
C ARG A 102 -5.76 0.47 37.23
N ALA A 103 -6.04 1.75 37.46
CA ALA A 103 -5.19 2.87 37.08
C ALA A 103 -4.34 3.42 38.25
N TYR A 104 -4.23 2.66 39.36
CA TYR A 104 -3.38 3.04 40.48
C TYR A 104 -1.93 2.60 40.22
N PRO A 105 -0.93 3.48 40.43
CA PRO A 105 0.46 3.06 40.42
C PRO A 105 0.76 2.09 41.57
N GLU A 106 1.79 1.28 41.38
CA GLU A 106 2.37 0.50 42.49
C GLU A 106 3.03 1.44 43.52
N ALA A 107 3.36 0.93 44.70
CA ALA A 107 4.09 1.71 45.70
C ALA A 107 5.47 2.16 45.16
N ASP A 108 5.98 3.31 45.62
CA ASP A 108 7.22 3.93 45.14
C ASP A 108 8.39 2.94 45.05
N GLU A 109 8.57 2.06 46.04
CA GLU A 109 9.64 1.05 46.02
C GLU A 109 9.45 -0.01 44.92
N ALA A 110 8.20 -0.38 44.64
CA ALA A 110 7.85 -1.32 43.59
C ALA A 110 7.97 -0.71 42.19
N LEU A 111 7.79 0.61 42.05
CA LEU A 111 8.00 1.33 40.78
C LEU A 111 9.47 1.29 40.33
N LEU A 112 10.41 1.08 41.24
CA LEU A 112 11.84 0.89 40.95
C LEU A 112 12.24 -0.60 40.86
N SER A 113 11.28 -1.54 40.82
CA SER A 113 11.55 -2.98 40.80
C SER A 113 10.80 -3.73 39.68
N PRO A 114 11.51 -4.43 38.76
CA PRO A 114 12.97 -4.41 38.60
C PRO A 114 13.47 -3.02 38.20
N SER A 115 14.75 -2.74 38.47
CA SER A 115 15.36 -1.42 38.25
C SER A 115 15.17 -0.96 36.80
N PRO A 116 14.63 0.26 36.56
CA PRO A 116 14.54 0.83 35.21
C PRO A 116 15.89 0.90 34.49
N ASP A 117 16.98 1.20 35.20
CA ASP A 117 18.35 1.16 34.67
C ASP A 117 18.75 -0.23 34.18
N VAL A 118 18.46 -1.26 34.98
CA VAL A 118 18.76 -2.66 34.62
C VAL A 118 17.97 -3.07 33.37
N ILE A 119 16.70 -2.67 33.28
CA ILE A 119 15.87 -2.93 32.10
C ILE A 119 16.44 -2.23 30.87
N SER A 120 16.80 -0.95 31.01
CA SER A 120 17.41 -0.19 29.91
C SER A 120 18.65 -0.90 29.38
N ARG A 121 19.66 -1.12 30.23
CA ARG A 121 20.94 -1.71 29.82
C ARG A 121 20.83 -3.15 29.30
N LYS A 122 19.97 -3.96 29.93
CA LYS A 122 19.87 -5.39 29.58
C LYS A 122 18.94 -5.68 28.42
N LEU A 123 17.85 -4.91 28.25
CA LEU A 123 16.75 -5.26 27.34
C LEU A 123 16.46 -4.21 26.27
N LEU A 124 16.71 -2.92 26.51
CA LEU A 124 16.31 -1.84 25.60
C LEU A 124 17.49 -1.29 24.79
N ARG A 125 18.60 -0.92 25.45
CA ARG A 125 19.79 -0.27 24.86
C ARG A 125 20.24 -1.03 23.61
N ARG A 126 20.44 -0.29 22.52
CA ARG A 126 20.80 -0.87 21.22
C ARG A 126 22.15 -1.58 21.29
N ARG A 127 22.19 -2.82 20.80
CA ARG A 127 23.43 -3.59 20.63
C ARG A 127 23.93 -3.50 19.19
N VAL A 128 23.01 -3.69 18.26
CA VAL A 128 23.20 -3.57 16.81
C VAL A 128 21.97 -2.88 16.26
N PHE A 129 22.16 -1.95 15.32
CA PHE A 129 21.03 -1.30 14.67
C PHE A 129 20.20 -2.31 13.88
N GLN A 130 18.93 -2.44 14.25
CA GLN A 130 17.97 -3.29 13.55
C GLN A 130 17.04 -2.38 12.73
N PRO A 131 17.16 -2.34 11.38
CA PRO A 131 16.36 -1.44 10.56
C PRO A 131 14.92 -1.92 10.37
N ALA A 132 13.96 -1.00 10.36
CA ALA A 132 12.60 -1.21 9.89
C ALA A 132 12.53 -1.02 8.37
N THR A 133 12.92 -2.04 7.61
CA THR A 133 13.15 -1.97 6.15
C THR A 133 11.91 -1.69 5.29
N THR A 134 10.72 -1.66 5.89
CA THR A 134 9.47 -1.31 5.19
C THR A 134 9.15 0.18 5.27
N LEU A 135 9.90 0.94 6.06
CA LEU A 135 9.70 2.36 6.31
C LEU A 135 10.98 3.13 5.99
N ASN A 136 10.81 4.40 5.62
CA ASN A 136 11.90 5.36 5.62
C ASN A 136 11.91 6.21 6.89
N LEU A 137 12.98 6.95 7.10
CA LEU A 137 13.22 7.76 8.29
C LEU A 137 12.24 8.94 8.42
N LEU A 138 11.62 9.41 7.31
CA LEU A 138 10.52 10.38 7.38
C LEU A 138 9.34 9.83 8.19
N ALA A 139 9.12 8.51 8.23
CA ALA A 139 8.07 7.92 9.05
C ALA A 139 8.33 8.10 10.56
N ALA A 140 9.59 8.06 10.99
CA ALA A 140 9.99 8.32 12.37
C ALA A 140 9.83 9.80 12.74
N ALA A 141 10.31 10.69 11.87
CA ALA A 141 10.12 12.13 12.05
C ALA A 141 8.63 12.50 12.09
N TRP A 142 7.82 11.90 11.20
CA TRP A 142 6.38 12.14 11.13
C TRP A 142 5.67 11.81 12.42
N ILE A 143 6.00 10.66 13.03
CA ILE A 143 5.25 10.30 14.22
C ILE A 143 5.57 11.17 15.42
N GLN A 144 6.82 11.60 15.56
CA GLN A 144 7.16 12.57 16.58
C GLN A 144 6.49 13.93 16.30
N PHE A 145 6.44 14.36 15.04
CA PHE A 145 5.77 15.58 14.62
C PHE A 145 4.27 15.58 15.00
N GLU A 146 3.61 14.44 14.91
CA GLU A 146 2.22 14.29 15.32
C GLU A 146 2.06 14.20 16.85
N VAL A 147 2.99 13.56 17.56
CA VAL A 147 2.97 13.56 19.04
C VAL A 147 3.09 14.98 19.60
N HIS A 148 3.88 15.85 18.95
CA HIS A 148 3.98 17.28 19.31
C HIS A 148 2.67 18.07 19.09
N ASP A 149 1.68 17.52 18.39
CA ASP A 149 0.33 18.10 18.28
C ASP A 149 -0.61 17.61 19.38
N TRP A 150 -0.33 16.43 19.92
CA TRP A 150 -1.34 15.64 20.63
C TRP A 150 -1.24 15.74 22.14
N LEU A 151 0.00 15.73 22.68
CA LEU A 151 0.18 15.58 24.12
C LEU A 151 1.57 15.97 24.62
N SER A 152 1.58 16.46 25.84
CA SER A 152 2.74 16.51 26.72
C SER A 152 2.31 16.40 28.18
N HIS A 153 3.24 15.95 29.01
CA HIS A 153 3.06 15.90 30.45
C HIS A 153 4.03 16.89 31.10
N PRO A 154 3.54 17.90 31.83
CA PRO A 154 4.40 18.73 32.66
C PRO A 154 5.14 17.91 33.73
N THR A 155 6.27 18.43 34.20
CA THR A 155 7.06 17.81 35.28
C THR A 155 7.20 18.75 36.46
N THR A 156 7.53 18.22 37.64
CA THR A 156 7.77 18.99 38.86
C THR A 156 9.15 18.70 39.44
N GLU A 157 9.77 19.75 40.00
CA GLU A 157 11.00 19.69 40.80
C GLU A 157 10.77 19.07 42.19
N ASP A 158 9.51 18.90 42.59
CA ASP A 158 9.16 18.31 43.88
C ASP A 158 9.51 16.81 43.92
N ALA A 159 10.39 16.45 44.85
CA ALA A 159 10.76 15.07 45.18
C ALA A 159 11.11 14.19 43.95
N PRO A 160 12.12 14.57 43.14
CA PRO A 160 12.50 13.84 41.94
C PRO A 160 12.87 12.38 42.26
N TRP A 161 12.55 11.47 41.34
CA TRP A 161 12.94 10.08 41.44
C TRP A 161 14.46 9.95 41.45
N GLN A 162 14.96 9.14 42.38
CA GLN A 162 16.37 8.77 42.44
C GLN A 162 16.50 7.33 42.00
N ILE A 163 16.99 7.11 40.77
CA ILE A 163 17.15 5.78 40.18
C ILE A 163 18.61 5.36 40.40
N PRO A 164 18.88 4.29 41.16
CA PRO A 164 20.23 3.72 41.22
C PRO A 164 20.64 3.24 39.82
N THR A 165 21.78 3.73 39.34
CA THR A 165 22.35 3.38 38.04
C THR A 165 23.69 2.68 38.21
N GLN A 166 24.14 2.03 37.14
CA GLN A 166 25.49 1.49 37.06
C GLN A 166 26.22 2.16 35.90
N ASN A 167 27.33 2.82 36.18
CA ASN A 167 28.16 3.47 35.18
C ASN A 167 28.87 2.42 34.32
N ASP A 168 29.32 2.80 33.11
CA ASP A 168 30.01 1.90 32.19
C ASP A 168 31.34 1.35 32.75
N ASP A 169 31.96 2.04 33.71
CA ASP A 169 33.15 1.57 34.45
C ASP A 169 32.84 0.59 35.59
N GLY A 170 31.55 0.28 35.79
CA GLY A 170 31.05 -0.64 36.80
C GLY A 170 30.80 -0.02 38.17
N THR A 171 31.00 1.29 38.34
CA THR A 171 30.72 2.00 39.60
C THR A 171 29.22 2.31 39.76
N ASP A 172 28.79 2.44 41.02
CA ASP A 172 27.40 2.79 41.35
C ASP A 172 27.17 4.30 41.14
N GLY A 173 26.05 4.64 40.51
CA GLY A 173 25.59 6.01 40.27
C GLY A 173 24.14 6.22 40.68
N VAL A 174 23.66 7.46 40.54
CA VAL A 174 22.26 7.81 40.74
C VAL A 174 21.83 8.77 39.64
N MET A 175 20.74 8.45 38.95
CA MET A 175 20.08 9.33 37.99
C MET A 175 18.86 9.98 38.64
N SER A 176 18.79 11.31 38.58
CA SER A 176 17.66 12.10 39.09
C SER A 176 16.67 12.38 37.97
N VAL A 177 15.40 12.02 38.15
CA VAL A 177 14.33 12.22 37.16
C VAL A 177 13.18 12.98 37.80
N LEU A 178 12.84 14.15 37.27
CA LEU A 178 11.70 14.95 37.74
C LEU A 178 10.41 14.12 37.72
N ARG A 179 9.48 14.32 38.65
CA ARG A 179 8.21 13.58 38.65
C ARG A 179 7.25 14.13 37.60
N THR A 180 6.31 13.31 37.13
CA THR A 180 5.19 13.84 36.34
C THR A 180 4.38 14.75 37.26
N ALA A 181 4.10 15.99 36.84
CA ALA A 181 3.38 16.94 37.67
C ALA A 181 1.96 16.40 37.97
N PRO A 182 1.57 16.25 39.25
CA PRO A 182 0.25 15.75 39.58
C PRO A 182 -0.82 16.75 39.17
N ASP A 183 -2.02 16.26 38.86
CA ASP A 183 -3.18 17.12 38.69
C ASP A 183 -3.45 17.94 39.97
N PRO A 184 -3.41 19.28 39.91
CA PRO A 184 -3.58 20.14 41.08
C PRO A 184 -4.96 20.03 41.74
N HIS A 185 -5.93 19.42 41.05
CA HIS A 185 -7.31 19.27 41.48
C HIS A 185 -7.80 17.81 41.39
N ALA A 186 -6.88 16.85 41.51
CA ALA A 186 -7.19 15.42 41.52
C ALA A 186 -8.27 15.05 42.55
N ASP A 187 -9.08 14.05 42.22
CA ASP A 187 -10.01 13.46 43.19
C ASP A 187 -9.20 12.68 44.26
N PRO A 188 -9.27 13.06 45.55
CA PRO A 188 -8.47 12.41 46.59
C PRO A 188 -8.83 10.93 46.80
N ASP A 189 -10.04 10.51 46.42
CA ASP A 189 -10.50 9.13 46.53
C ASP A 189 -10.35 8.34 45.21
N GLY A 190 -9.85 8.99 44.15
CA GLY A 190 -9.64 8.43 42.82
C GLY A 190 -8.18 8.05 42.53
N PRO A 191 -7.91 7.35 41.41
CA PRO A 191 -6.53 7.13 40.97
C PRO A 191 -5.87 8.47 40.57
N PRO A 192 -4.53 8.57 40.62
CA PRO A 192 -3.83 9.76 40.15
C PRO A 192 -4.22 10.15 38.72
N THR A 193 -4.51 11.43 38.54
CA THR A 193 -4.78 12.06 37.26
C THR A 193 -3.66 13.03 36.89
N PHE A 194 -3.53 13.29 35.60
CA PHE A 194 -2.54 14.20 35.03
C PHE A 194 -3.22 15.06 33.97
N VAL A 195 -2.72 16.28 33.79
CA VAL A 195 -3.23 17.24 32.80
C VAL A 195 -2.24 17.42 31.65
N THR A 196 -2.76 17.63 30.44
CA THR A 196 -1.94 17.87 29.26
C THR A 196 -1.40 19.30 29.21
N GLY A 197 -0.14 19.45 28.81
CA GLY A 197 0.44 20.75 28.45
C GLY A 197 0.04 21.25 27.06
N ASP A 198 -0.49 20.37 26.21
CA ASP A 198 -0.95 20.64 24.84
C ASP A 198 -2.45 20.41 24.68
N THR A 199 -3.01 20.68 23.49
CA THR A 199 -4.39 20.29 23.19
C THR A 199 -4.46 18.81 22.82
N HIS A 200 -5.54 18.11 23.20
CA HIS A 200 -5.77 16.72 22.78
C HIS A 200 -6.36 16.61 21.36
N TRP A 201 -6.73 17.74 20.77
CA TRP A 201 -7.30 17.76 19.43
C TRP A 201 -6.22 17.55 18.38
N TRP A 202 -6.61 17.02 17.23
CA TRP A 202 -5.73 17.00 16.07
C TRP A 202 -5.90 18.32 15.32
N ASP A 203 -5.22 19.35 15.79
CA ASP A 203 -5.55 20.74 15.49
C ASP A 203 -4.39 21.53 14.84
N GLY A 204 -3.23 20.90 14.67
CA GLY A 204 -2.06 21.48 14.04
C GLY A 204 -1.20 22.31 15.00
N SER A 205 -1.41 22.21 16.31
CA SER A 205 -0.71 22.96 17.35
C SER A 205 0.81 22.80 17.31
N GLN A 206 1.34 21.70 16.76
CA GLN A 206 2.78 21.57 16.52
C GLN A 206 3.30 22.66 15.56
N ILE A 207 2.48 23.16 14.64
CA ILE A 207 2.83 24.29 13.75
C ILE A 207 2.39 25.62 14.34
N TYR A 208 1.13 25.68 14.78
CA TYR A 208 0.45 26.95 15.09
C TYR A 208 0.66 27.41 16.55
N GLY A 209 1.20 26.53 17.40
CA GLY A 209 1.32 26.71 18.84
C GLY A 209 -0.01 26.61 19.59
N ALA A 210 0.09 26.53 20.92
CA ALA A 210 -1.03 26.54 21.85
C ALA A 210 -1.23 27.90 22.55
N GLU A 211 -0.33 28.88 22.31
CA GLU A 211 -0.39 30.21 22.91
C GLU A 211 -0.69 31.30 21.88
N PRO A 212 -1.65 32.22 22.13
CA PRO A 212 -1.97 33.31 21.22
C PRO A 212 -0.78 34.20 20.85
N GLN A 213 0.13 34.46 21.80
CA GLN A 213 1.32 35.28 21.57
C GLN A 213 2.25 34.64 20.54
N PHE A 214 2.47 33.32 20.64
CA PHE A 214 3.27 32.58 19.67
C PHE A 214 2.58 32.57 18.30
N ALA A 215 1.29 32.24 18.27
CA ALA A 215 0.50 32.17 17.04
C ALA A 215 0.50 33.51 16.28
N ASP A 216 0.34 34.63 16.98
CA ASP A 216 0.40 35.97 16.38
C ASP A 216 1.82 36.32 15.90
N ALA A 217 2.85 36.00 16.69
CA ALA A 217 4.23 36.33 16.33
C ALA A 217 4.75 35.49 15.13
N LEU A 218 4.18 34.30 14.91
CA LEU A 218 4.41 33.45 13.74
C LEU A 218 3.77 33.99 12.46
N ARG A 219 2.70 34.78 12.56
CA ARG A 219 1.95 35.27 11.38
C ARG A 219 2.63 36.45 10.71
N SER A 220 2.50 36.52 9.38
CA SER A 220 2.92 37.70 8.61
C SER A 220 1.91 38.84 8.68
N PHE A 221 0.65 38.53 9.02
CA PHE A 221 -0.51 39.40 8.89
C PHE A 221 -0.75 39.90 7.46
N GLU A 222 -0.24 39.15 6.48
CA GLU A 222 -0.46 39.38 5.07
C GLU A 222 -0.99 38.11 4.41
N ASN A 223 -2.20 38.19 3.84
CA ASN A 223 -2.85 37.11 3.09
C ASN A 223 -3.00 35.80 3.88
N GLY A 224 -3.06 35.86 5.21
CA GLY A 224 -3.20 34.74 6.12
C GLY A 224 -1.94 33.92 6.32
N LYS A 225 -0.76 34.37 5.85
CA LYS A 225 0.46 33.56 5.80
C LYS A 225 1.23 33.50 7.13
N LEU A 226 2.05 32.45 7.25
CA LEU A 226 3.08 32.29 8.28
C LEU A 226 4.42 32.87 7.81
N ARG A 227 5.20 33.36 8.78
CA ARG A 227 6.59 33.80 8.58
C ARG A 227 7.49 32.58 8.54
N ILE A 228 8.28 32.48 7.48
CA ILE A 228 9.34 31.48 7.28
C ILE A 228 10.62 32.27 6.99
N ASP A 229 11.71 31.97 7.69
CA ASP A 229 12.99 32.60 7.45
C ASP A 229 13.78 31.93 6.31
N ASP A 230 15.02 32.36 6.11
CA ASP A 230 15.90 31.94 5.03
C ASP A 230 16.33 30.47 5.11
N VAL A 231 16.42 29.90 6.33
CA VAL A 231 16.68 28.47 6.54
C VAL A 231 15.42 27.62 6.47
N GLY A 232 14.25 28.23 6.29
CA GLY A 232 12.98 27.53 6.11
C GLY A 232 12.22 27.24 7.40
N LEU A 233 12.55 27.88 8.51
CA LEU A 233 11.94 27.66 9.82
C LEU A 233 11.18 28.91 10.31
N PRO A 234 10.44 28.84 11.44
CA PRO A 234 9.94 30.05 12.10
C PRO A 234 11.11 31.02 12.38
N PRO A 235 10.89 32.35 12.32
CA PRO A 235 11.93 33.35 12.60
C PRO A 235 12.69 33.05 13.89
N ALA A 236 14.03 33.14 13.87
CA ALA A 236 14.88 32.86 15.03
C ALA A 236 14.50 33.67 16.29
N SER A 237 13.89 34.85 16.15
CA SER A 237 13.38 35.60 17.30
C SER A 237 12.29 34.87 18.10
N LEU A 238 11.56 33.94 17.46
CA LEU A 238 10.56 33.10 18.11
C LEU A 238 11.18 31.94 18.90
N GLU A 239 12.44 31.57 18.63
CA GLU A 239 13.13 30.54 19.42
C GLU A 239 13.31 30.98 20.87
N SER A 240 13.39 32.30 21.13
CA SER A 240 13.44 32.85 22.48
C SER A 240 12.10 32.85 23.22
N THR A 241 10.98 32.73 22.49
CA THR A 241 9.62 32.61 23.07
C THR A 241 9.21 31.15 23.30
N LEU A 242 10.06 30.23 22.88
CA LEU A 242 9.89 28.80 22.89
C LEU A 242 10.65 28.26 24.11
N ASP A 243 9.98 27.49 24.98
CA ASP A 243 10.55 26.96 26.24
C ASP A 243 11.77 26.03 25.97
N PRO A 244 13.00 26.47 26.26
CA PRO A 244 14.22 25.68 26.01
C PRO A 244 14.30 24.42 26.89
N ALA A 245 13.58 24.40 28.02
CA ALA A 245 13.50 23.26 28.93
C ALA A 245 12.23 22.41 28.72
N GLY A 246 11.38 22.80 27.76
CA GLY A 246 10.09 22.17 27.45
C GLY A 246 10.14 21.18 26.28
N VAL A 247 9.06 21.14 25.49
CA VAL A 247 8.88 20.26 24.32
C VAL A 247 9.95 20.49 23.23
N LEU A 248 10.55 21.69 23.18
CA LEU A 248 11.57 22.05 22.19
C LEU A 248 12.95 21.48 22.45
N ALA A 249 13.26 21.13 23.70
CA ALA A 249 14.47 20.37 24.02
C ALA A 249 14.50 19.02 23.27
N ASN A 250 13.34 18.54 22.81
CA ASN A 250 13.18 17.31 22.06
C ASN A 250 13.03 17.55 20.53
N PHE A 251 13.36 18.77 20.05
CA PHE A 251 13.35 19.11 18.63
C PHE A 251 14.64 18.69 17.93
N TRP A 252 14.55 18.23 16.68
CA TRP A 252 15.72 17.77 15.91
C TRP A 252 15.47 17.95 14.40
N VAL A 253 16.49 17.69 13.57
CA VAL A 253 16.43 17.93 12.10
C VAL A 253 15.21 17.29 11.45
N GLY A 254 14.82 16.07 11.84
CA GLY A 254 13.62 15.41 11.29
C GLY A 254 12.34 16.21 11.49
N LEU A 255 12.14 16.79 12.68
CA LEU A 255 11.01 17.68 12.96
C LEU A 255 11.11 18.98 12.18
N ALA A 256 12.32 19.56 12.08
CA ALA A 256 12.57 20.79 11.32
C ALA A 256 12.12 20.68 9.86
N LEU A 257 12.39 19.53 9.22
CA LEU A 257 11.96 19.25 7.85
C LEU A 257 10.43 19.29 7.71
N LEU A 258 9.70 18.67 8.64
CA LEU A 258 8.24 18.60 8.59
C LEU A 258 7.57 19.94 8.96
N HIS A 259 8.08 20.65 9.96
CA HIS A 259 7.61 22.01 10.28
C HIS A 259 7.77 22.94 9.07
N SER A 260 8.95 22.97 8.43
CA SER A 260 9.18 23.74 7.21
C SER A 260 8.20 23.35 6.09
N LEU A 261 8.06 22.05 5.82
CA LEU A 261 7.22 21.54 4.75
C LEU A 261 5.75 21.97 4.93
N PHE A 262 5.19 21.83 6.13
CA PHE A 262 3.78 22.16 6.38
C PHE A 262 3.51 23.65 6.65
N MET A 263 4.52 24.44 7.03
CA MET A 263 4.43 25.91 7.00
C MET A 263 4.37 26.42 5.56
N ARG A 264 5.19 25.86 4.66
CA ARG A 264 5.12 26.13 3.22
C ARG A 264 3.78 25.69 2.63
N GLU A 265 3.26 24.55 3.06
CA GLU A 265 1.95 24.06 2.63
C GLU A 265 0.81 24.98 3.07
N HIS A 266 0.82 25.46 4.32
CA HIS A 266 -0.14 26.47 4.78
C HIS A 266 -0.08 27.73 3.90
N ASN A 267 1.11 28.25 3.62
CA ASN A 267 1.25 29.44 2.77
C ASN A 267 0.75 29.21 1.33
N ALA A 268 0.96 28.01 0.76
CA ALA A 268 0.43 27.65 -0.54
C ALA A 268 -1.11 27.51 -0.56
N ILE A 269 -1.69 27.02 0.54
CA ILE A 269 -3.15 27.02 0.73
C ILE A 269 -3.68 28.45 0.76
N CYS A 270 -3.03 29.35 1.51
CA CYS A 270 -3.39 30.77 1.56
C CYS A 270 -3.39 31.39 0.16
N ASP A 271 -2.38 31.12 -0.67
CA ASP A 271 -2.30 31.63 -2.05
C ASP A 271 -3.49 31.18 -2.92
N VAL A 272 -3.93 29.92 -2.79
CA VAL A 272 -5.11 29.43 -3.49
C VAL A 272 -6.39 30.08 -2.95
N LEU A 273 -6.52 30.23 -1.63
CA LEU A 273 -7.69 30.83 -1.02
C LEU A 273 -7.84 32.31 -1.40
N VAL A 274 -6.74 33.07 -1.45
CA VAL A 274 -6.73 34.46 -1.94
C VAL A 274 -7.23 34.55 -3.37
N GLY A 275 -6.77 33.64 -4.25
CA GLY A 275 -7.19 33.61 -5.65
C GLY A 275 -8.69 33.34 -5.84
N HIS A 276 -9.30 32.50 -4.99
CA HIS A 276 -10.73 32.17 -5.06
C HIS A 276 -11.63 33.12 -4.28
N TYR A 277 -11.13 33.69 -3.19
CA TYR A 277 -11.88 34.47 -2.21
C TYR A 277 -11.15 35.78 -1.84
N PRO A 278 -10.94 36.69 -2.80
CA PRO A 278 -10.14 37.91 -2.57
C PRO A 278 -10.75 38.92 -1.59
N HIS A 279 -11.95 38.64 -1.08
CA HIS A 279 -12.67 39.46 -0.10
C HIS A 279 -12.44 39.02 1.35
N LEU A 280 -11.84 37.85 1.57
CA LEU A 280 -11.54 37.37 2.92
C LEU A 280 -10.40 38.20 3.51
N SER A 281 -10.51 38.54 4.79
CA SER A 281 -9.46 39.19 5.56
C SER A 281 -8.28 38.24 5.81
N ASP A 282 -7.13 38.81 6.21
CA ASP A 282 -5.96 38.02 6.66
C ASP A 282 -6.32 36.96 7.71
N GLN A 283 -7.09 37.35 8.73
CA GLN A 283 -7.53 36.43 9.79
C GLN A 283 -8.39 35.30 9.24
N GLU A 284 -9.36 35.61 8.36
CA GLU A 284 -10.22 34.59 7.78
C GLU A 284 -9.42 33.63 6.90
N LEU A 285 -8.47 34.12 6.11
CA LEU A 285 -7.57 33.30 5.30
C LEU A 285 -6.72 32.37 6.18
N TYR A 286 -6.11 32.90 7.23
CA TYR A 286 -5.33 32.12 8.21
C TYR A 286 -6.18 31.03 8.86
N ASP A 287 -7.39 31.38 9.34
CA ASP A 287 -8.30 30.46 10.02
C ASP A 287 -8.72 29.31 9.07
N LYS A 288 -9.01 29.61 7.79
CA LYS A 288 -9.35 28.59 6.78
C LYS A 288 -8.14 27.77 6.37
N ALA A 289 -6.98 28.37 6.18
CA ALA A 289 -5.76 27.65 5.81
C ALA A 289 -5.30 26.72 6.93
N ARG A 290 -5.40 27.12 8.21
CA ARG A 290 -5.16 26.23 9.37
C ARG A 290 -6.09 25.02 9.32
N LEU A 291 -7.40 25.22 9.17
CA LEU A 291 -8.36 24.10 9.05
C LEU A 291 -7.97 23.12 7.93
N VAL A 292 -7.68 23.64 6.74
CA VAL A 292 -7.32 22.85 5.55
C VAL A 292 -6.02 22.08 5.75
N ASN A 293 -4.98 22.74 6.27
CA ASN A 293 -3.67 22.14 6.48
C ASN A 293 -3.71 21.04 7.56
N THR A 294 -4.37 21.32 8.69
CA THR A 294 -4.61 20.32 9.75
C THR A 294 -5.35 19.10 9.22
N ALA A 295 -6.39 19.32 8.40
CA ALA A 295 -7.13 18.20 7.85
C ALA A 295 -6.34 17.40 6.80
N LEU A 296 -5.44 18.05 6.07
CA LEU A 296 -4.51 17.38 5.16
C LEU A 296 -3.48 16.54 5.94
N MET A 297 -2.92 17.04 7.04
CA MET A 297 -2.02 16.26 7.92
C MET A 297 -2.73 15.03 8.48
N ALA A 298 -3.94 15.20 9.02
CA ALA A 298 -4.74 14.08 9.52
C ALA A 298 -5.08 13.04 8.42
N LYS A 299 -5.34 13.51 7.19
CA LYS A 299 -5.52 12.63 6.02
C LYS A 299 -4.25 11.82 5.76
N ILE A 300 -3.11 12.50 5.62
CA ILE A 300 -1.81 11.88 5.33
C ILE A 300 -1.48 10.84 6.40
N HIS A 301 -1.64 11.17 7.68
CA HIS A 301 -1.42 10.24 8.75
C HIS A 301 -2.32 9.00 8.64
N THR A 302 -3.60 9.20 8.31
CA THR A 302 -4.60 8.14 8.24
C THR A 302 -4.40 7.22 7.03
N ILE A 303 -4.08 7.75 5.84
CA ILE A 303 -4.09 6.98 4.59
C ILE A 303 -2.72 6.74 3.96
N ASP A 304 -1.68 7.43 4.42
CA ASP A 304 -0.29 7.25 3.97
C ASP A 304 0.57 6.69 5.14
N TRP A 305 0.75 7.43 6.24
CA TRP A 305 1.65 7.00 7.33
C TRP A 305 1.19 5.71 8.03
N THR A 306 -0.07 5.65 8.46
CA THR A 306 -0.58 4.46 9.17
C THR A 306 -0.49 3.22 8.29
N PRO A 307 -0.93 3.22 7.02
CA PRO A 307 -0.73 2.07 6.13
C PRO A 307 0.73 1.71 5.83
N ALA A 308 1.70 2.62 6.03
CA ALA A 308 3.12 2.29 5.90
C ALA A 308 3.61 1.48 7.12
N ILE A 309 3.27 1.91 8.34
CA ILE A 309 3.73 1.25 9.57
C ILE A 309 2.91 0.01 9.93
N ILE A 310 1.68 -0.12 9.42
CA ILE A 310 0.84 -1.33 9.54
C ILE A 310 0.37 -1.81 8.17
N ALA A 311 1.34 -2.17 7.31
CA ALA A 311 1.20 -2.56 5.91
C ALA A 311 0.56 -3.95 5.70
N HIS A 312 -0.37 -4.34 6.58
CA HIS A 312 -1.18 -5.53 6.40
C HIS A 312 -2.41 -5.21 5.52
N PRO A 313 -2.79 -6.06 4.53
CA PRO A 313 -3.88 -5.75 3.60
C PRO A 313 -5.22 -5.39 4.28
N THR A 314 -5.49 -5.98 5.44
CA THR A 314 -6.70 -5.69 6.21
C THR A 314 -6.66 -4.30 6.85
N THR A 315 -5.53 -3.89 7.43
CA THR A 315 -5.41 -2.58 8.08
C THR A 315 -5.28 -1.47 7.06
N THR A 316 -4.55 -1.67 5.97
CA THR A 316 -4.51 -0.73 4.84
C THR A 316 -5.92 -0.45 4.31
N PHE A 317 -6.75 -1.49 4.14
CA PHE A 317 -8.15 -1.29 3.77
C PHE A 317 -8.94 -0.57 4.87
N ALA A 318 -8.80 -0.99 6.14
CA ALA A 318 -9.55 -0.42 7.26
C ALA A 318 -9.26 1.08 7.45
N MET A 319 -7.99 1.49 7.32
CA MET A 319 -7.59 2.89 7.46
C MET A 319 -8.14 3.76 6.32
N ARG A 320 -8.10 3.25 5.08
CA ARG A 320 -8.78 3.92 3.95
C ARG A 320 -10.28 3.99 4.15
N ALA A 321 -10.89 2.95 4.73
CA ALA A 321 -12.33 2.94 5.05
C ALA A 321 -12.69 3.91 6.19
N ASN A 322 -11.81 4.15 7.17
CA ASN A 322 -12.03 5.18 8.18
C ASN A 322 -12.13 6.57 7.54
N TRP A 323 -11.33 6.87 6.52
CA TRP A 323 -11.37 8.18 5.86
C TRP A 323 -12.45 8.28 4.77
N PHE A 324 -12.62 7.26 3.93
CA PHE A 324 -13.48 7.32 2.75
C PHE A 324 -14.76 6.48 2.83
N GLY A 325 -14.90 5.66 3.88
CA GLY A 325 -15.93 4.64 4.00
C GLY A 325 -15.57 3.35 3.25
N VAL A 326 -16.26 2.25 3.56
CA VAL A 326 -16.04 0.95 2.88
C VAL A 326 -16.32 0.98 1.38
N PHE A 327 -17.01 2.02 0.90
CA PHE A 327 -17.30 2.25 -0.53
C PHE A 327 -16.28 3.19 -1.21
N GLY A 328 -15.30 3.71 -0.48
CA GLY A 328 -14.20 4.50 -1.02
C GLY A 328 -14.59 5.90 -1.51
N GLU A 329 -13.57 6.67 -1.89
CA GLU A 329 -13.65 8.12 -2.15
C GLU A 329 -14.63 8.49 -3.27
N ARG A 330 -14.70 7.67 -4.33
CA ARG A 330 -15.48 7.99 -5.54
C ARG A 330 -16.99 7.85 -5.34
N LEU A 331 -17.43 6.90 -4.50
CA LEU A 331 -18.85 6.70 -4.21
C LEU A 331 -19.33 7.47 -2.99
N ASN A 332 -18.42 7.89 -2.11
CA ASN A 332 -18.76 8.55 -0.87
C ASN A 332 -19.73 9.75 -1.05
N PRO A 333 -19.54 10.68 -2.02
CA PRO A 333 -20.48 11.77 -2.25
C PRO A 333 -21.90 11.30 -2.64
N PHE A 334 -22.02 10.15 -3.30
CA PHE A 334 -23.30 9.56 -3.67
C PHE A 334 -23.97 8.85 -2.50
N ILE A 335 -23.22 8.06 -1.73
CA ILE A 335 -23.74 7.32 -0.56
C ILE A 335 -24.17 8.28 0.56
N ARG A 336 -23.45 9.40 0.74
CA ARG A 336 -23.80 10.48 1.68
C ARG A 336 -25.19 11.09 1.49
N ARG A 337 -25.79 10.91 0.32
CA ARG A 337 -27.18 11.32 0.04
C ARG A 337 -28.21 10.45 0.78
N PHE A 338 -27.84 9.23 1.16
CA PHE A 338 -28.75 8.24 1.73
C PHE A 338 -28.43 7.88 3.19
N THR A 339 -27.16 7.97 3.60
CA THR A 339 -26.73 7.69 4.98
C THR A 339 -25.51 8.53 5.35
N ARG A 340 -25.35 8.85 6.63
CA ARG A 340 -24.13 9.48 7.19
C ARG A 340 -23.38 8.54 8.14
N ASN A 341 -23.67 7.25 8.07
CA ASN A 341 -23.02 6.26 8.92
C ASN A 341 -21.53 6.13 8.54
N GLU A 342 -20.65 6.29 9.54
CA GLU A 342 -19.19 6.32 9.38
C GLU A 342 -18.62 5.08 8.66
N VAL A 343 -19.25 3.90 8.83
CA VAL A 343 -18.77 2.67 8.19
C VAL A 343 -18.91 2.78 6.67
N PHE A 344 -20.02 3.36 6.20
CA PHE A 344 -20.33 3.47 4.78
C PHE A 344 -19.69 4.69 4.12
N THR A 345 -19.62 5.82 4.82
CA THR A 345 -19.20 7.10 4.25
C THR A 345 -17.85 7.59 4.77
N GLY A 346 -17.22 6.88 5.68
CA GLY A 346 -16.04 7.36 6.40
C GLY A 346 -16.42 8.33 7.51
N ILE A 347 -15.49 8.53 8.44
CA ILE A 347 -15.60 9.45 9.57
C ILE A 347 -15.64 10.91 9.09
N PRO A 348 -14.78 11.38 8.15
CA PRO A 348 -14.81 12.77 7.71
C PRO A 348 -16.19 13.20 7.21
N GLY A 349 -16.88 14.12 7.89
CA GLY A 349 -18.25 14.55 7.55
C GLY A 349 -19.39 13.71 8.14
N SER A 350 -19.13 12.73 9.02
CA SER A 350 -20.17 12.02 9.78
C SER A 350 -20.74 12.91 10.89
N PRO A 351 -21.78 12.49 11.63
CA PRO A 351 -22.10 13.11 12.92
C PRO A 351 -20.93 12.92 13.90
N THR A 352 -20.72 13.91 14.77
CA THR A 352 -19.77 13.84 15.88
C THR A 352 -20.27 12.84 16.92
N ASP A 353 -19.39 11.96 17.40
CA ASP A 353 -19.72 10.96 18.42
C ASP A 353 -18.55 10.75 19.40
N HIS A 354 -18.85 10.89 20.69
CA HIS A 354 -17.90 10.64 21.78
C HIS A 354 -18.11 9.29 22.48
N HIS A 355 -19.09 8.48 22.05
CA HIS A 355 -19.40 7.16 22.61
C HIS A 355 -19.66 7.19 24.12
N ASP A 356 -20.53 8.11 24.56
CA ASP A 356 -20.95 8.32 25.96
C ASP A 356 -19.83 8.75 26.95
N VAL A 357 -18.61 9.04 26.47
CA VAL A 357 -17.45 9.45 27.29
C VAL A 357 -16.83 10.71 26.69
N ARG A 358 -16.40 11.69 27.51
CA ARG A 358 -15.73 12.90 27.00
C ARG A 358 -14.48 12.54 26.17
N TYR A 359 -14.18 13.36 25.17
CA TYR A 359 -12.96 13.20 24.40
C TYR A 359 -11.75 13.70 25.17
N SER A 360 -10.76 12.81 25.27
CA SER A 360 -9.40 13.08 25.70
C SER A 360 -8.49 12.03 25.08
N LEU A 361 -7.21 12.34 24.96
CA LEU A 361 -6.20 11.30 24.82
C LEU A 361 -5.97 10.64 26.19
N THR A 362 -5.41 9.44 26.19
CA THR A 362 -5.34 8.59 27.37
C THR A 362 -3.91 8.27 27.76
N GLU A 363 -3.69 7.90 29.02
CA GLU A 363 -2.35 7.48 29.48
C GLU A 363 -1.85 6.22 28.75
N GLU A 364 -2.76 5.31 28.38
CA GLU A 364 -2.41 4.14 27.57
C GLU A 364 -2.02 4.54 26.14
N PHE A 365 -2.64 5.58 25.58
CA PHE A 365 -2.25 6.15 24.29
C PHE A 365 -0.82 6.69 24.33
N VAL A 366 -0.46 7.41 25.40
CA VAL A 366 0.91 7.91 25.61
C VAL A 366 1.91 6.75 25.67
N ALA A 367 1.58 5.69 26.40
CA ALA A 367 2.47 4.53 26.56
C ALA A 367 2.74 3.78 25.24
N VAL A 368 1.72 3.59 24.39
CA VAL A 368 1.88 2.85 23.12
C VAL A 368 2.57 3.65 22.01
N TYR A 369 2.67 4.97 22.15
CA TYR A 369 3.39 5.86 21.22
C TYR A 369 4.84 6.12 21.64
N ARG A 370 5.35 5.48 22.70
CA ARG A 370 6.79 5.45 23.01
C ARG A 370 7.53 4.60 21.97
N MET A 371 7.88 5.22 20.85
CA MET A 371 8.48 4.59 19.66
C MET A 371 9.91 5.08 19.39
N HIS A 372 10.64 5.50 20.42
CA HIS A 372 12.02 5.97 20.33
C HIS A 372 13.01 5.04 19.58
N PRO A 373 12.85 3.70 19.57
CA PRO A 373 13.68 2.82 18.72
C PRO A 373 13.68 3.17 17.23
N LEU A 374 12.70 3.94 16.74
CA LEU A 374 12.65 4.41 15.36
C LEU A 374 13.84 5.31 14.98
N LEU A 375 14.49 5.99 15.93
CA LEU A 375 15.62 6.88 15.64
C LEU A 375 16.94 6.08 15.44
N PRO A 376 17.67 6.27 14.34
CA PRO A 376 19.04 5.78 14.20
C PRO A 376 20.02 6.48 15.16
N ASP A 377 21.21 5.90 15.35
CA ASP A 377 22.33 6.61 16.00
C ASP A 377 23.15 7.42 14.99
N ASP A 378 23.33 6.87 13.78
CA ASP A 378 24.13 7.46 12.70
C ASP A 378 23.23 7.86 11.52
N TYR A 379 23.58 8.99 10.90
CA TYR A 379 22.84 9.61 9.80
C TYR A 379 23.78 9.94 8.65
N GLU A 380 23.43 9.47 7.46
CA GLU A 380 24.12 9.81 6.22
C GLU A 380 23.28 10.81 5.43
N PHE A 381 23.83 12.00 5.17
CA PHE A 381 23.23 12.98 4.27
C PHE A 381 23.79 12.80 2.88
N ARG A 382 22.92 12.69 1.89
CA ARG A 382 23.21 12.33 0.51
C ARG A 382 22.58 13.33 -0.46
N SER A 383 23.27 13.54 -1.57
CA SER A 383 22.81 14.38 -2.68
C SER A 383 21.66 13.70 -3.42
N TRP A 384 20.54 14.42 -3.61
CA TRP A 384 19.42 13.91 -4.41
C TRP A 384 19.77 13.75 -5.90
N ARG A 385 20.91 14.30 -6.36
CA ARG A 385 21.30 14.29 -7.78
C ARG A 385 21.97 12.99 -8.20
N ASP A 386 22.82 12.45 -7.34
CA ASP A 386 23.77 11.38 -7.67
C ASP A 386 24.06 10.44 -6.49
N ASP A 387 23.27 10.54 -5.40
CA ASP A 387 23.38 9.74 -4.17
C ASP A 387 24.74 9.86 -3.46
N ALA A 388 25.55 10.86 -3.84
CA ALA A 388 26.85 11.11 -3.26
C ALA A 388 26.69 11.50 -1.78
N LEU A 389 27.52 10.89 -0.92
CA LEU A 389 27.59 11.22 0.50
C LEU A 389 28.08 12.67 0.67
N LEU A 390 27.28 13.49 1.34
CA LEU A 390 27.55 14.90 1.63
C LEU A 390 28.14 15.07 3.04
N ALA A 391 27.54 14.40 4.02
CA ALA A 391 27.95 14.47 5.42
C ALA A 391 27.50 13.23 6.18
N GLU A 392 28.21 12.93 7.26
CA GLU A 392 27.84 11.94 8.27
C GLU A 392 27.68 12.67 9.60
N HIS A 393 26.63 12.32 10.33
CA HIS A 393 26.28 12.92 11.61
C HIS A 393 25.82 11.84 12.57
N GLN A 394 26.03 12.08 13.86
CA GLN A 394 25.36 11.30 14.89
C GLN A 394 24.07 12.00 15.33
N LEU A 395 23.14 11.30 15.99
CA LEU A 395 21.88 11.89 16.47
C LEU A 395 22.10 13.18 17.29
N GLY A 396 23.15 13.25 18.11
CA GLY A 396 23.51 14.43 18.90
C GLY A 396 23.91 15.66 18.06
N ASP A 397 24.40 15.46 16.83
CA ASP A 397 24.71 16.55 15.90
C ASP A 397 23.46 17.12 15.20
N LEU A 398 22.29 16.51 15.43
CA LEU A 398 21.01 16.83 14.78
C LEU A 398 19.97 17.41 15.74
N ASP A 399 20.34 17.63 17.00
CA ASP A 399 19.47 18.20 18.01
C ASP A 399 19.11 19.67 17.76
N PHE A 400 18.22 20.22 18.58
CA PHE A 400 17.73 21.59 18.49
C PHE A 400 18.85 22.63 18.39
N THR A 401 19.98 22.43 19.08
CA THR A 401 21.10 23.39 19.09
C THR A 401 21.83 23.45 17.76
N HIS A 402 21.79 22.36 16.98
CA HIS A 402 22.46 22.25 15.68
C HIS A 402 21.52 22.35 14.48
N VAL A 403 20.19 22.22 14.66
CA VAL A 403 19.21 22.19 13.56
C VAL A 403 19.44 23.29 12.53
N ARG A 404 19.49 24.56 12.94
CA ARG A 404 19.62 25.68 11.99
C ARG A 404 20.93 25.62 11.22
N GLN A 405 22.02 25.24 11.89
CA GLN A 405 23.31 25.02 11.24
C GLN A 405 23.19 23.92 10.18
N ARG A 406 22.60 22.76 10.51
CA ARG A 406 22.44 21.65 9.56
C ARG A 406 21.60 22.02 8.34
N LEU A 407 20.50 22.76 8.55
CA LEU A 407 19.65 23.25 7.45
C LEU A 407 20.34 24.32 6.58
N SER A 408 21.32 25.05 7.13
CA SER A 408 22.14 26.00 6.37
C SER A 408 23.27 25.33 5.58
N GLU A 409 23.80 24.20 6.07
CA GLU A 409 24.88 23.44 5.45
C GLU A 409 24.38 22.53 4.33
N THR A 410 23.22 21.89 4.52
CA THR A 410 22.65 20.92 3.59
C THR A 410 21.29 21.38 3.08
N PRO A 411 21.09 21.50 1.74
CA PRO A 411 19.80 21.85 1.18
C PRO A 411 18.68 20.91 1.66
N MET A 412 17.50 21.48 1.92
CA MET A 412 16.36 20.72 2.45
C MET A 412 15.92 19.57 1.54
N ALA A 413 16.10 19.68 0.22
CA ALA A 413 15.84 18.58 -0.72
C ALA A 413 16.79 17.39 -0.50
N ASP A 414 18.08 17.64 -0.27
CA ASP A 414 19.06 16.59 0.05
C ASP A 414 18.74 15.93 1.40
N LEU A 415 18.33 16.72 2.40
CA LEU A 415 17.89 16.18 3.70
C LEU A 415 16.63 15.31 3.58
N LEU A 416 15.60 15.78 2.87
CA LEU A 416 14.37 15.01 2.61
C LEU A 416 14.67 13.73 1.83
N TYR A 417 15.54 13.80 0.81
CA TYR A 417 16.01 12.65 0.06
C TYR A 417 16.74 11.64 0.96
N SER A 418 17.66 12.12 1.80
CA SER A 418 18.41 11.30 2.75
C SER A 418 17.49 10.58 3.74
N PHE A 419 16.51 11.28 4.29
CA PHE A 419 15.50 10.69 5.17
C PHE A 419 14.56 9.74 4.42
N GLY A 420 14.29 9.99 3.13
CA GLY A 420 13.54 9.09 2.26
C GLY A 420 14.29 7.79 1.95
N ARG A 421 15.63 7.82 1.95
CA ARG A 421 16.52 6.69 1.66
C ARG A 421 16.88 5.87 2.91
N ALA A 422 17.06 6.53 4.05
CA ALA A 422 17.43 5.88 5.30
C ALA A 422 16.24 5.11 5.90
N ASN A 423 16.53 3.98 6.56
CA ASN A 423 15.54 3.25 7.33
C ASN A 423 15.54 3.72 8.79
N PRO A 424 14.37 3.84 9.44
CA PRO A 424 14.33 4.00 10.89
C PRO A 424 14.66 2.67 11.58
N GLY A 425 14.84 2.68 12.90
CA GLY A 425 15.02 1.44 13.66
C GLY A 425 13.70 0.68 13.89
N ALA A 426 13.76 -0.65 13.96
CA ALA A 426 12.63 -1.50 14.32
C ALA A 426 12.26 -1.37 15.81
N ILE A 427 10.97 -1.28 16.12
CA ILE A 427 10.46 -1.18 17.49
C ILE A 427 10.55 -2.56 18.18
N THR A 428 11.71 -2.88 18.71
CA THR A 428 12.10 -4.20 19.25
C THR A 428 13.02 -4.05 20.47
N LEU A 429 13.21 -5.14 21.20
CA LEU A 429 14.25 -5.18 22.23
C LEU A 429 15.64 -4.97 21.61
N HIS A 430 16.58 -4.46 22.41
CA HIS A 430 17.96 -4.20 22.02
C HIS A 430 18.10 -3.28 20.80
N ASN A 431 17.20 -2.31 20.65
CA ASN A 431 17.22 -1.35 19.55
C ASN A 431 16.89 0.10 19.95
N TYR A 432 16.89 0.42 21.25
CA TYR A 432 16.72 1.79 21.74
C TYR A 432 18.01 2.61 21.53
N PRO A 433 17.96 3.83 20.95
CA PRO A 433 19.17 4.54 20.51
C PRO A 433 20.13 4.83 21.66
N LEU A 434 21.43 4.65 21.42
CA LEU A 434 22.48 4.79 22.44
C LEU A 434 22.53 6.21 22.98
N GLN A 435 22.48 7.21 22.09
CA GLN A 435 22.56 8.61 22.50
C GLN A 435 21.35 9.08 23.30
N LEU A 436 20.20 8.38 23.21
CA LEU A 436 19.05 8.66 24.08
C LEU A 436 19.16 7.98 25.46
N THR A 437 20.05 7.00 25.62
CA THR A 437 20.37 6.42 26.94
C THR A 437 21.44 7.21 27.68
N GLU A 438 22.07 8.18 27.01
CA GLU A 438 23.16 9.04 27.48
C GLU A 438 22.83 10.52 27.21
N LEU A 439 21.55 10.90 27.29
CA LEU A 439 21.09 12.22 26.90
C LEU A 439 21.52 13.27 27.93
N GLU A 440 22.34 14.24 27.53
CA GLU A 440 22.73 15.36 28.38
C GLU A 440 21.63 16.42 28.47
N ARG A 441 21.15 16.72 29.68
CA ARG A 441 20.15 17.77 29.94
C ARG A 441 20.48 18.53 31.23
N ASP A 442 20.60 19.85 31.15
CA ASP A 442 20.91 20.73 32.28
C ASP A 442 22.17 20.32 33.08
N GLY A 443 23.16 19.73 32.40
CA GLY A 443 24.40 19.24 33.02
C GLY A 443 24.28 17.88 33.71
N HIS A 444 23.19 17.15 33.45
CA HIS A 444 22.93 15.80 33.94
C HIS A 444 22.69 14.83 32.79
N THR A 445 23.29 13.64 32.86
CA THR A 445 23.01 12.55 31.93
C THR A 445 21.70 11.84 32.31
N ILE A 446 20.82 11.66 31.33
CA ILE A 446 19.52 10.99 31.46
C ILE A 446 19.45 9.79 30.52
N ASP A 447 19.11 8.63 31.06
CA ASP A 447 18.70 7.46 30.30
C ASP A 447 17.19 7.51 30.01
N LEU A 448 16.84 7.94 28.79
CA LEU A 448 15.44 8.07 28.38
C LEU A 448 14.72 6.72 28.33
N ALA A 449 15.41 5.61 28.07
CA ALA A 449 14.77 4.29 28.06
C ALA A 449 14.34 3.87 29.47
N ALA A 450 15.18 4.15 30.48
CA ALA A 450 14.83 3.95 31.88
C ALA A 450 13.70 4.90 32.32
N VAL A 451 13.73 6.17 31.88
CA VAL A 451 12.65 7.13 32.12
C VAL A 451 11.33 6.65 31.51
N ASP A 452 11.33 6.14 30.28
CA ASP A 452 10.15 5.61 29.60
C ASP A 452 9.47 4.50 30.41
N VAL A 453 10.25 3.54 30.93
CA VAL A 453 9.74 2.49 31.84
C VAL A 453 9.11 3.12 33.08
N LEU A 454 9.85 4.00 33.75
CA LEU A 454 9.40 4.63 34.99
C LEU A 454 8.12 5.43 34.79
N ARG A 455 7.99 6.21 33.71
CA ARG A 455 6.80 7.02 33.43
C ARG A 455 5.54 6.19 33.26
N VAL A 456 5.64 5.04 32.60
CA VAL A 456 4.50 4.13 32.42
C VAL A 456 4.03 3.58 33.77
N ARG A 457 4.98 3.21 34.65
CA ARG A 457 4.69 2.74 36.00
C ARG A 457 4.11 3.87 36.89
N GLU A 458 4.77 5.02 36.92
CA GLU A 458 4.41 6.22 37.69
C GLU A 458 2.97 6.67 37.42
N ARG A 459 2.55 6.59 36.14
CA ARG A 459 1.22 7.03 35.72
C ARG A 459 0.14 5.96 35.89
N GLY A 460 0.45 4.83 36.53
CA GLY A 460 -0.50 3.77 36.82
C GLY A 460 -1.04 3.06 35.58
N VAL A 461 -0.28 3.02 34.48
CA VAL A 461 -0.62 2.20 33.32
C VAL A 461 -0.30 0.73 33.64
N PRO A 462 -1.25 -0.21 33.43
CA PRO A 462 -1.00 -1.62 33.77
C PRO A 462 0.20 -2.23 33.03
N ARG A 463 0.90 -3.14 33.72
CA ARG A 463 1.97 -3.97 33.14
C ARG A 463 1.44 -4.88 32.03
N TYR A 464 2.33 -5.47 31.23
CA TYR A 464 2.02 -6.08 29.94
C TYR A 464 0.88 -7.11 29.97
N ASN A 465 0.93 -8.09 30.87
CA ASN A 465 -0.09 -9.15 30.89
C ASN A 465 -1.46 -8.65 31.35
N GLU A 466 -1.53 -7.78 32.35
CA GLU A 466 -2.79 -7.17 32.77
C GLU A 466 -3.35 -6.26 31.68
N PHE A 467 -2.49 -5.48 31.02
CA PHE A 467 -2.87 -4.70 29.84
C PHE A 467 -3.51 -5.59 28.77
N ARG A 468 -2.89 -6.72 28.42
CA ARG A 468 -3.46 -7.68 27.45
C ARG A 468 -4.83 -8.18 27.87
N ARG A 469 -5.04 -8.57 29.13
CA ARG A 469 -6.36 -8.98 29.64
C ARG A 469 -7.40 -7.87 29.46
N LEU A 470 -7.04 -6.64 29.81
CA LEU A 470 -7.92 -5.48 29.74
C LEU A 470 -8.24 -5.07 28.29
N PHE A 471 -7.40 -5.43 27.32
CA PHE A 471 -7.61 -5.24 25.89
C PHE A 471 -8.05 -6.52 25.14
N ARG A 472 -8.55 -7.52 25.88
CA ARG A 472 -9.12 -8.77 25.35
C ARG A 472 -8.14 -9.62 24.53
N LEU A 473 -6.86 -9.47 24.83
CA LEU A 473 -5.77 -10.31 24.32
C LEU A 473 -5.46 -11.43 25.31
N ARG A 474 -4.93 -12.53 24.78
CA ARG A 474 -4.45 -13.64 25.62
C ARG A 474 -3.14 -13.23 26.32
N PRO A 475 -3.04 -13.25 27.65
CA PRO A 475 -1.78 -12.99 28.35
C PRO A 475 -0.77 -14.11 28.07
N ALA A 476 0.52 -13.79 28.14
CA ALA A 476 1.59 -14.78 28.03
C ALA A 476 1.63 -15.62 29.31
N ALA A 477 1.64 -16.95 29.22
CA ALA A 477 1.72 -17.82 30.40
C ALA A 477 3.17 -18.06 30.83
N THR A 478 4.10 -17.97 29.89
CA THR A 478 5.55 -18.10 30.10
C THR A 478 6.30 -17.06 29.28
N PHE A 479 7.58 -16.83 29.58
CA PHE A 479 8.43 -15.95 28.76
C PHE A 479 8.57 -16.45 27.31
N ALA A 480 8.55 -17.78 27.10
CA ALA A 480 8.57 -18.38 25.77
C ALA A 480 7.24 -18.22 24.99
N ASP A 481 6.13 -17.91 25.67
CA ASP A 481 4.88 -17.52 25.00
C ASP A 481 4.86 -16.03 24.60
N LEU A 482 5.69 -15.20 25.25
CA LEU A 482 5.74 -13.76 25.04
C LEU A 482 6.50 -13.41 23.76
N THR A 483 7.59 -14.11 23.47
CA THR A 483 8.49 -13.85 22.34
C THR A 483 8.92 -15.14 21.65
N ASP A 484 9.15 -15.07 20.35
CA ASP A 484 9.68 -16.16 19.53
C ASP A 484 11.22 -16.24 19.55
N ASP A 485 11.90 -15.28 20.17
CA ASP A 485 13.35 -15.31 20.40
C ASP A 485 13.69 -15.99 21.75
N PRO A 486 14.31 -17.19 21.74
CA PRO A 486 14.63 -17.92 22.96
C PRO A 486 15.75 -17.28 23.79
N VAL A 487 16.52 -16.33 23.25
CA VAL A 487 17.49 -15.53 24.00
C VAL A 487 16.74 -14.43 24.75
N TRP A 488 15.83 -13.71 24.09
CA TRP A 488 15.03 -12.68 24.75
C TRP A 488 14.16 -13.27 25.85
N ALA A 489 13.56 -14.44 25.64
CA ALA A 489 12.80 -15.13 26.68
C ALA A 489 13.63 -15.38 27.96
N ARG A 490 14.90 -15.77 27.81
CA ARG A 490 15.82 -15.98 28.94
C ARG A 490 16.24 -14.66 29.60
N GLU A 491 16.57 -13.64 28.81
CA GLU A 491 16.92 -12.32 29.35
C GLU A 491 15.74 -11.69 30.12
N LEU A 492 14.50 -11.88 29.63
CA LEU A 492 13.28 -11.46 30.31
C LEU A 492 13.08 -12.24 31.62
N GLU A 493 13.29 -13.56 31.61
CA GLU A 493 13.24 -14.39 32.81
C GLU A 493 14.27 -13.95 33.86
N ASP A 494 15.50 -13.68 33.43
CA ASP A 494 16.59 -13.21 34.30
C ASP A 494 16.30 -11.84 34.93
N VAL A 495 15.62 -10.93 34.21
CA VAL A 495 15.32 -9.58 34.69
C VAL A 495 14.05 -9.55 35.55
N TYR A 496 12.99 -10.25 35.15
CA TYR A 496 11.67 -10.13 35.78
C TYR A 496 11.35 -11.26 36.77
N GLY A 497 11.85 -12.47 36.52
CA GLY A 497 11.54 -13.70 37.27
C GLY A 497 10.10 -14.21 37.12
N ASP A 498 9.14 -13.31 36.91
CA ASP A 498 7.71 -13.59 36.71
C ASP A 498 7.18 -12.81 35.51
N VAL A 499 6.49 -13.49 34.59
CA VAL A 499 5.92 -12.91 33.37
C VAL A 499 4.87 -11.83 33.65
N GLU A 500 4.18 -11.89 34.81
CA GLU A 500 3.22 -10.85 35.21
C GLU A 500 3.89 -9.51 35.54
N ARG A 501 5.20 -9.52 35.82
CA ARG A 501 5.96 -8.30 36.14
C ARG A 501 6.51 -7.59 34.92
N VAL A 502 6.39 -8.16 33.71
CA VAL A 502 6.94 -7.55 32.49
C VAL A 502 6.28 -6.19 32.23
N ASP A 503 7.09 -5.14 32.13
CA ASP A 503 6.61 -3.80 31.80
C ASP A 503 5.96 -3.74 30.41
N LEU A 504 4.95 -2.88 30.28
CA LEU A 504 4.18 -2.77 29.04
C LEU A 504 5.08 -2.52 27.82
N ILE A 505 6.00 -1.56 27.89
CA ILE A 505 6.87 -1.22 26.75
C ILE A 505 7.79 -2.39 26.37
N VAL A 506 8.34 -3.10 27.36
CA VAL A 506 9.23 -4.24 27.15
C VAL A 506 8.45 -5.38 26.50
N GLY A 507 7.26 -5.69 27.02
CA GLY A 507 6.39 -6.71 26.43
C GLY A 507 5.98 -6.37 24.99
N MET A 508 5.63 -5.11 24.70
CA MET A 508 5.30 -4.68 23.34
C MET A 508 6.48 -4.77 22.37
N TYR A 509 7.71 -4.54 22.84
CA TYR A 509 8.91 -4.61 22.00
C TYR A 509 9.34 -6.05 21.72
N ALA A 510 9.15 -6.94 22.70
CA ALA A 510 9.45 -8.36 22.59
C ALA A 510 8.37 -9.18 21.86
N GLU A 511 7.14 -8.68 21.80
CA GLU A 511 6.00 -9.35 21.18
C GLU A 511 6.18 -9.56 19.66
N PRO A 512 5.94 -10.79 19.14
CA PRO A 512 5.91 -11.06 17.71
C PRO A 512 4.84 -10.22 17.01
N LYS A 513 5.25 -9.49 15.98
CA LYS A 513 4.38 -8.53 15.29
C LYS A 513 3.55 -9.23 14.21
N PRO A 514 2.30 -8.80 13.97
CA PRO A 514 1.56 -9.22 12.78
C PRO A 514 2.36 -8.94 11.50
N PRO A 515 2.23 -9.75 10.43
CA PRO A 515 2.92 -9.49 9.18
C PRO A 515 2.64 -8.07 8.64
N GLY A 516 3.71 -7.33 8.34
CA GLY A 516 3.65 -5.94 7.86
C GLY A 516 3.48 -4.88 8.95
N PHE A 517 3.49 -5.24 10.24
CA PHE A 517 3.41 -4.27 11.34
C PHE A 517 4.79 -3.86 11.85
N GLY A 518 4.95 -2.56 12.12
CA GLY A 518 6.10 -1.98 12.80
C GLY A 518 6.02 -2.02 14.33
N PHE A 519 4.84 -2.25 14.90
CA PHE A 519 4.60 -2.36 16.36
C PHE A 519 3.67 -3.54 16.71
N SER A 520 3.55 -3.85 18.00
CA SER A 520 2.81 -5.03 18.49
C SER A 520 1.30 -4.96 18.28
N ASP A 521 0.63 -6.12 18.28
CA ASP A 521 -0.84 -6.16 18.27
C ASP A 521 -1.41 -5.57 19.58
N THR A 522 -0.69 -5.69 20.70
CA THR A 522 -1.02 -5.00 21.96
C THR A 522 -1.13 -3.48 21.78
N ALA A 523 -0.12 -2.84 21.19
CA ALA A 523 -0.19 -1.41 20.87
C ALA A 523 -1.36 -1.12 19.92
N PHE A 524 -1.53 -1.96 18.88
CA PHE A 524 -2.61 -1.80 17.90
C PHE A 524 -4.02 -1.77 18.51
N ARG A 525 -4.27 -2.46 19.63
CA ARG A 525 -5.59 -2.40 20.30
C ARG A 525 -5.96 -0.99 20.77
N VAL A 526 -4.99 -0.21 21.24
CA VAL A 526 -5.21 1.20 21.57
C VAL A 526 -5.43 2.02 20.31
N PHE A 527 -4.68 1.75 19.23
CA PHE A 527 -4.83 2.46 17.96
C PHE A 527 -6.20 2.25 17.32
N ILE A 528 -6.75 1.02 17.32
CA ILE A 528 -8.10 0.71 16.83
C ILE A 528 -9.13 1.65 17.48
N LEU A 529 -8.99 1.86 18.79
CA LEU A 529 -9.90 2.70 19.56
C LEU A 529 -9.62 4.19 19.32
N MET A 530 -8.40 4.62 19.61
CA MET A 530 -8.06 6.04 19.72
C MET A 530 -7.86 6.72 18.36
N ALA A 531 -7.34 6.04 17.34
CA ALA A 531 -7.14 6.67 16.01
C ALA A 531 -8.47 7.06 15.37
N SER A 532 -9.49 6.18 15.46
CA SER A 532 -10.85 6.52 14.99
C SER A 532 -11.48 7.63 15.85
N ARG A 533 -11.25 7.59 17.16
CA ARG A 533 -11.80 8.56 18.13
C ARG A 533 -11.28 9.99 17.90
N ARG A 534 -10.00 10.17 17.54
CA ARG A 534 -9.44 11.50 17.21
C ARG A 534 -10.19 12.20 16.08
N LEU A 535 -10.71 11.42 15.12
CA LEU A 535 -11.52 11.95 14.02
C LEU A 535 -13.00 12.06 14.40
N GLU A 536 -13.60 11.03 15.01
CA GLU A 536 -15.05 10.98 15.29
C GLU A 536 -15.51 11.98 16.35
N SER A 537 -14.64 12.31 17.30
CA SER A 537 -14.95 13.25 18.37
C SER A 537 -14.67 14.71 18.02
N ASP A 538 -14.03 15.00 16.89
CA ASP A 538 -13.69 16.37 16.50
C ASP A 538 -14.73 16.88 15.49
N ARG A 539 -15.40 18.00 15.82
CA ARG A 539 -16.43 18.55 14.93
C ARG A 539 -15.87 18.93 13.56
N PHE A 540 -14.61 19.36 13.50
CA PHE A 540 -13.99 19.85 12.27
C PHE A 540 -13.63 18.70 11.32
N PHE A 541 -13.52 17.48 11.84
CA PHE A 541 -13.51 16.27 11.03
C PHE A 541 -14.90 15.69 10.78
N THR A 542 -15.90 16.01 11.59
CA THR A 542 -17.24 15.44 11.48
C THR A 542 -18.26 16.48 11.01
N THR A 543 -19.10 17.00 11.90
CA THR A 543 -20.26 17.84 11.57
C THR A 543 -19.88 19.07 10.74
N ASP A 544 -18.73 19.67 11.00
CA ASP A 544 -18.21 20.89 10.37
C ASP A 544 -17.17 20.62 9.26
N PHE A 545 -16.90 19.36 8.91
CA PHE A 545 -16.11 18.99 7.73
C PHE A 545 -16.90 19.19 6.43
N ARG A 546 -17.20 20.45 6.12
CA ARG A 546 -18.07 20.85 5.00
C ARG A 546 -17.62 22.18 4.36
N PRO A 547 -17.99 22.43 3.08
CA PRO A 547 -17.53 23.59 2.34
C PRO A 547 -17.86 24.94 2.99
N GLU A 548 -18.93 25.04 3.78
CA GLU A 548 -19.31 26.29 4.46
C GLU A 548 -18.30 26.68 5.55
N VAL A 549 -17.59 25.69 6.11
CA VAL A 549 -16.57 25.91 7.15
C VAL A 549 -15.18 25.91 6.54
N TYR A 550 -14.89 25.04 5.57
CA TYR A 550 -13.56 24.87 4.99
C TYR A 550 -13.32 25.64 3.69
N THR A 551 -14.36 26.25 3.11
CA THR A 551 -14.47 26.70 1.71
C THR A 551 -14.48 25.54 0.70
N PRO A 552 -15.18 25.67 -0.45
CA PRO A 552 -15.07 24.72 -1.55
C PRO A 552 -13.63 24.46 -2.03
N ALA A 553 -12.80 25.50 -2.14
CA ALA A 553 -11.42 25.34 -2.58
C ALA A 553 -10.57 24.59 -1.54
N GLY A 554 -10.76 24.88 -0.25
CA GLY A 554 -10.09 24.16 0.84
C GLY A 554 -10.46 22.68 0.90
N MET A 555 -11.75 22.35 0.75
CA MET A 555 -12.20 20.95 0.66
C MET A 555 -11.56 20.22 -0.53
N GLU A 556 -11.47 20.89 -1.68
CA GLU A 556 -10.84 20.32 -2.87
C GLU A 556 -9.34 20.13 -2.71
N TRP A 557 -8.66 21.04 -1.99
CA TRP A 557 -7.25 20.90 -1.62
C TRP A 557 -7.02 19.64 -0.79
N ILE A 558 -7.79 19.44 0.28
CA ILE A 558 -7.70 18.23 1.12
C ILE A 558 -7.92 16.98 0.26
N ARG A 559 -8.91 17.01 -0.63
CA ARG A 559 -9.26 15.86 -1.47
C ARG A 559 -8.13 15.47 -2.42
N ARG A 560 -7.53 16.43 -3.13
CA ARG A 560 -6.53 16.17 -4.18
C ARG A 560 -5.13 15.86 -3.66
N ASN A 561 -4.82 16.20 -2.40
CA ASN A 561 -3.46 16.13 -1.89
C ASN A 561 -3.21 14.91 -0.97
N SER A 562 -1.96 14.47 -0.96
CA SER A 562 -1.32 13.39 -0.19
C SER A 562 0.10 13.82 0.19
N MET A 563 0.83 13.01 0.98
CA MET A 563 2.23 13.34 1.32
C MET A 563 3.08 13.54 0.06
N ARG A 564 2.86 12.71 -0.97
CA ARG A 564 3.60 12.77 -2.23
C ARG A 564 3.42 14.12 -2.90
N THR A 565 2.18 14.60 -2.99
CA THR A 565 1.88 15.87 -3.66
C THR A 565 2.42 17.06 -2.86
N VAL A 566 2.45 16.97 -1.52
CA VAL A 566 3.03 18.03 -0.67
C VAL A 566 4.53 18.09 -0.90
N LEU A 567 5.24 16.96 -0.83
CA LEU A 567 6.67 16.89 -1.14
C LEU A 567 7.00 17.46 -2.52
N LEU A 568 6.33 16.98 -3.58
CA LEU A 568 6.63 17.39 -4.96
C LEU A 568 6.17 18.81 -5.31
N ARG A 569 5.26 19.41 -4.52
CA ARG A 569 4.89 20.82 -4.70
C ARG A 569 6.02 21.75 -4.27
N HIS A 570 6.68 21.42 -3.16
CA HIS A 570 7.70 22.28 -2.55
C HIS A 570 9.12 21.88 -2.94
N PHE A 571 9.34 20.62 -3.32
CA PHE A 571 10.62 20.03 -3.71
C PHE A 571 10.44 19.11 -4.95
N PRO A 572 10.10 19.67 -6.12
CA PRO A 572 9.84 18.88 -7.34
C PRO A 572 11.02 18.03 -7.80
N GLU A 573 12.25 18.41 -7.45
CA GLU A 573 13.49 17.67 -7.68
C GLU A 573 13.50 16.26 -7.08
N LEU A 574 12.63 15.97 -6.10
CA LEU A 574 12.49 14.64 -5.49
C LEU A 574 11.67 13.67 -6.35
N ALA A 575 11.09 14.12 -7.48
CA ALA A 575 10.27 13.29 -8.36
C ALA A 575 10.97 12.00 -8.82
N PRO A 576 12.27 11.99 -9.19
CA PRO A 576 12.99 10.77 -9.55
C PRO A 576 13.09 9.79 -8.38
N ALA A 577 13.53 10.25 -7.20
CA ALA A 577 13.65 9.38 -6.01
C ALA A 577 12.31 8.74 -5.58
N LEU A 578 11.20 9.43 -5.85
CA LEU A 578 9.85 8.98 -5.60
C LEU A 578 9.23 8.19 -6.77
N ALA A 579 9.93 7.95 -7.87
CA ALA A 579 9.41 7.14 -8.98
C ALA A 579 9.22 5.68 -8.53
N GLY A 580 8.05 5.09 -8.81
CA GLY A 580 7.70 3.74 -8.36
C GLY A 580 7.38 3.61 -6.86
N VAL A 581 7.59 4.66 -6.06
CA VAL A 581 7.24 4.68 -4.63
C VAL A 581 5.75 5.02 -4.46
N GLU A 582 4.94 4.01 -4.16
CA GLU A 582 3.49 4.18 -3.94
C GLU A 582 3.17 4.99 -2.68
N ASN A 583 3.89 4.74 -1.58
CA ASN A 583 3.72 5.41 -0.30
C ASN A 583 5.01 6.18 0.06
N PRO A 584 4.98 7.52 0.20
CA PRO A 584 6.18 8.31 0.48
C PRO A 584 6.88 8.01 1.80
N PHE A 585 6.28 7.23 2.70
CA PHE A 585 6.90 6.74 3.93
C PHE A 585 7.61 5.37 3.75
N ALA A 586 7.56 4.76 2.56
CA ALA A 586 8.39 3.62 2.20
C ALA A 586 9.77 4.10 1.69
N PRO A 587 10.81 3.25 1.72
CA PRO A 587 12.15 3.61 1.21
C PRO A 587 12.13 4.12 -0.24
N TRP A 588 12.85 5.20 -0.50
CA TRP A 588 12.97 5.83 -1.82
C TRP A 588 14.08 5.19 -2.66
N THR A 589 14.02 5.38 -3.98
CA THR A 589 15.01 4.85 -4.93
C THR A 589 16.24 5.77 -5.00
N ALA A 590 17.43 5.21 -5.26
CA ALA A 590 18.69 5.95 -5.22
C ALA A 590 18.86 6.84 -6.44
N ALA A 591 19.25 8.10 -6.25
CA ALA A 591 19.63 8.97 -7.35
C ALA A 591 20.88 8.41 -8.07
N GLY A 592 20.79 8.20 -9.39
CA GLY A 592 21.87 7.59 -10.15
C GLY A 592 21.96 6.06 -10.07
N ASP A 593 21.03 5.38 -9.38
CA ASP A 593 20.68 3.99 -9.72
C ASP A 593 20.39 3.96 -11.24
N PRO A 594 20.84 2.96 -12.04
CA PRO A 594 20.67 3.00 -13.49
C PRO A 594 19.20 3.15 -13.96
N GLY A 595 18.22 3.02 -13.06
CA GLY A 595 16.81 3.35 -13.27
C GLY A 595 16.42 4.83 -13.12
N LEU A 596 17.34 5.75 -12.78
CA LEU A 596 17.02 7.16 -12.45
C LEU A 596 17.84 8.24 -13.17
N GLN A 597 18.76 7.88 -14.08
CA GLN A 597 19.30 8.85 -15.03
C GLN A 597 18.34 9.02 -16.22
N ASP A 598 17.28 9.81 -16.04
CA ASP A 598 16.61 10.53 -17.15
C ASP A 598 15.58 11.55 -16.61
N GLY A 599 16.06 12.46 -15.75
CA GLY A 599 15.27 13.59 -15.26
C GLY A 599 15.46 14.90 -16.04
N ALA A 600 16.42 14.97 -16.96
CA ALA A 600 16.76 16.22 -17.65
C ALA A 600 17.47 16.03 -19.00
N ALA A 601 16.87 15.31 -19.95
CA ALA A 601 17.11 15.51 -21.38
C ALA A 601 16.10 14.68 -22.20
N MET A 602 15.41 15.30 -23.15
CA MET A 602 14.83 14.53 -24.25
C MET A 602 15.97 14.02 -25.15
N THR A 603 16.56 12.84 -24.87
CA THR A 603 17.35 12.08 -25.87
C THR A 603 17.55 10.61 -25.48
N ALA A 604 17.08 9.70 -26.36
CA ALA A 604 17.38 8.26 -26.49
C ALA A 604 17.07 7.31 -25.30
N ARG A 605 15.90 6.66 -25.36
CA ARG A 605 15.51 5.53 -24.48
C ARG A 605 16.51 4.38 -24.59
N THR A 606 17.05 3.90 -23.47
CA THR A 606 17.91 2.70 -23.40
C THR A 606 17.06 1.44 -23.18
N TYR A 607 17.19 0.44 -24.05
CA TYR A 607 16.49 -0.86 -23.94
C TYR A 607 17.41 -1.92 -23.31
N VAL A 608 16.86 -2.85 -22.53
CA VAL A 608 17.61 -3.91 -21.86
C VAL A 608 18.13 -4.92 -22.89
N PRO A 609 19.47 -5.10 -22.99
CA PRO A 609 20.04 -6.15 -23.82
C PRO A 609 19.72 -7.53 -23.26
N TYR A 610 19.36 -8.47 -24.13
CA TYR A 610 19.20 -9.87 -23.75
C TYR A 610 20.54 -10.49 -23.32
N ARG A 611 20.49 -11.22 -22.21
CA ARG A 611 21.57 -12.07 -21.70
C ARG A 611 20.94 -13.34 -21.14
N ASP A 612 21.70 -14.43 -21.07
CA ASP A 612 21.14 -15.71 -20.61
C ASP A 612 20.80 -15.72 -19.11
N ASP A 613 21.36 -14.80 -18.32
CA ASP A 613 21.13 -14.65 -16.87
C ASP A 613 19.84 -13.88 -16.51
N VAL A 614 19.09 -13.38 -17.49
CA VAL A 614 17.81 -12.70 -17.26
C VAL A 614 16.69 -13.66 -16.87
N GLU A 615 16.84 -14.95 -17.17
CA GLU A 615 15.95 -16.00 -16.68
C GLU A 615 16.49 -16.56 -15.36
N GLN A 616 15.62 -16.62 -14.36
CA GLN A 616 15.95 -17.12 -13.02
C GLN A 616 14.94 -18.20 -12.62
N PRO A 617 15.11 -19.44 -13.10
CA PRO A 617 14.18 -20.53 -12.79
C PRO A 617 14.14 -20.83 -11.29
N ALA A 618 12.96 -21.10 -10.76
CA ALA A 618 12.80 -21.51 -9.37
C ALA A 618 13.39 -22.92 -9.10
N ILE A 619 13.81 -23.17 -7.86
CA ILE A 619 14.54 -24.40 -7.43
C ILE A 619 13.82 -25.72 -7.78
N ASP A 620 12.49 -25.72 -7.92
CA ASP A 620 11.68 -26.91 -8.28
C ASP A 620 10.71 -26.65 -9.45
N GLU A 621 11.06 -25.76 -10.37
CA GLU A 621 10.15 -25.38 -11.46
C GLU A 621 9.78 -26.56 -12.37
N ASP A 622 10.75 -27.41 -12.72
CA ASP A 622 10.50 -28.57 -13.58
C ASP A 622 9.46 -29.51 -12.95
N GLY A 623 9.57 -29.78 -11.64
CA GLY A 623 8.60 -30.61 -10.90
C GLY A 623 7.18 -30.05 -10.99
N LEU A 624 7.04 -28.73 -10.81
CA LEU A 624 5.76 -28.02 -10.94
C LEU A 624 5.20 -28.12 -12.37
N VAL A 625 6.05 -27.93 -13.39
CA VAL A 625 5.68 -28.03 -14.80
C VAL A 625 5.19 -29.45 -15.15
N PHE A 626 5.84 -30.49 -14.64
CA PHE A 626 5.39 -31.88 -14.80
C PHE A 626 4.02 -32.11 -14.14
N GLU A 627 3.78 -31.58 -12.95
CA GLU A 627 2.49 -31.73 -12.27
C GLU A 627 1.36 -31.05 -13.06
N ILE A 628 1.61 -29.84 -13.58
CA ILE A 628 0.66 -29.11 -14.42
C ILE A 628 0.36 -29.93 -15.68
N ALA A 629 1.38 -30.41 -16.39
CA ALA A 629 1.22 -31.23 -17.59
C ALA A 629 0.41 -32.51 -17.32
N ALA A 630 0.68 -33.19 -16.20
CA ALA A 630 -0.08 -34.39 -15.79
C ALA A 630 -1.56 -34.07 -15.49
N SER A 631 -1.82 -32.89 -14.91
CA SER A 631 -3.18 -32.45 -14.61
C SER A 631 -3.96 -32.02 -15.87
N LEU A 632 -3.29 -31.37 -16.83
CA LEU A 632 -3.86 -31.08 -18.16
C LEU A 632 -4.11 -32.35 -18.97
N HIS A 633 -3.22 -33.34 -18.89
CA HIS A 633 -3.44 -34.65 -19.48
C HIS A 633 -4.72 -35.32 -18.95
N LYS A 634 -5.02 -35.22 -17.64
CA LYS A 634 -6.29 -35.71 -17.08
C LYS A 634 -7.51 -35.00 -17.68
N ASN A 635 -7.40 -33.71 -18.02
CA ASN A 635 -8.46 -32.98 -18.70
C ASN A 635 -8.63 -33.48 -20.14
N ASN A 636 -7.55 -33.74 -20.87
CA ASN A 636 -7.58 -34.34 -22.21
C ASN A 636 -8.27 -35.71 -22.21
N VAL A 637 -7.94 -36.58 -21.25
CA VAL A 637 -8.61 -37.89 -21.08
C VAL A 637 -10.11 -37.73 -20.79
N TRP A 638 -10.50 -36.74 -19.99
CA TRP A 638 -11.90 -36.44 -19.73
C TRP A 638 -12.62 -35.93 -20.99
N ALA A 639 -11.98 -35.02 -21.74
CA ALA A 639 -12.52 -34.46 -22.97
C ALA A 639 -12.71 -35.55 -24.02
N LEU A 640 -11.72 -36.44 -24.21
CA LEU A 640 -11.81 -37.60 -25.10
C LEU A 640 -13.01 -38.49 -24.73
N LYS A 641 -13.23 -38.76 -23.45
CA LYS A 641 -14.40 -39.56 -23.00
C LYS A 641 -15.73 -38.87 -23.30
N LYS A 642 -15.80 -37.55 -23.12
CA LYS A 642 -17.02 -36.75 -23.29
C LYS A 642 -17.37 -36.51 -24.75
N TYR A 643 -16.39 -36.04 -25.53
CA TYR A 643 -16.59 -35.60 -26.92
C TYR A 643 -16.27 -36.68 -27.95
N ARG A 644 -15.72 -37.83 -27.52
CA ARG A 644 -15.25 -38.92 -28.39
C ARG A 644 -14.21 -38.48 -29.42
N HIS A 645 -13.51 -37.39 -29.11
CA HIS A 645 -12.50 -36.75 -29.93
C HIS A 645 -11.42 -36.16 -29.01
N GLY A 646 -10.16 -36.34 -29.36
CA GLY A 646 -9.03 -35.72 -28.68
C GLY A 646 -9.05 -34.22 -28.93
N LEU A 647 -9.16 -33.43 -27.87
CA LEU A 647 -9.14 -31.97 -27.93
C LEU A 647 -7.80 -31.43 -27.41
N ARG A 648 -7.53 -30.18 -27.75
CA ARG A 648 -6.46 -29.41 -27.10
C ARG A 648 -6.87 -29.11 -25.65
N ASP A 649 -5.93 -29.23 -24.72
CA ASP A 649 -6.09 -28.94 -23.29
C ASP A 649 -6.40 -27.47 -22.97
N ALA A 650 -5.97 -26.57 -23.86
CA ALA A 650 -6.39 -25.18 -23.97
C ALA A 650 -6.66 -24.86 -25.44
N HIS A 651 -7.44 -23.80 -25.71
CA HIS A 651 -7.76 -23.39 -27.09
C HIS A 651 -8.56 -24.44 -27.89
N ALA A 652 -9.43 -25.21 -27.23
CA ALA A 652 -10.08 -26.38 -27.82
C ALA A 652 -11.02 -26.02 -28.97
N LYS A 653 -11.74 -24.90 -28.89
CA LYS A 653 -12.67 -24.47 -29.94
C LYS A 653 -11.98 -23.51 -30.92
N GLY A 654 -11.89 -23.92 -32.20
CA GLY A 654 -11.47 -23.08 -33.31
C GLY A 654 -12.62 -22.26 -33.91
N HIS A 655 -12.33 -21.01 -34.25
CA HIS A 655 -13.27 -20.05 -34.89
C HIS A 655 -12.97 -19.83 -36.38
N GLY A 656 -11.76 -20.16 -36.81
CA GLY A 656 -11.36 -20.08 -38.22
C GLY A 656 -9.87 -20.28 -38.37
N LEU A 657 -9.47 -20.79 -39.54
CA LEU A 657 -8.07 -20.90 -39.96
C LEU A 657 -7.86 -20.02 -41.19
N LEU A 658 -7.02 -19.00 -41.05
CA LEU A 658 -6.80 -17.97 -42.04
C LEU A 658 -5.45 -18.19 -42.74
N ARG A 659 -5.44 -17.99 -44.05
CA ARG A 659 -4.23 -17.81 -44.84
C ARG A 659 -3.99 -16.31 -45.05
N GLY A 660 -2.75 -15.87 -44.94
CA GLY A 660 -2.40 -14.46 -45.13
C GLY A 660 -0.93 -14.24 -45.44
N HIS A 661 -0.48 -12.99 -45.31
CA HIS A 661 0.92 -12.61 -45.36
C HIS A 661 1.30 -11.72 -44.17
N LEU A 662 2.53 -11.87 -43.70
CA LEU A 662 3.20 -10.93 -42.78
C LEU A 662 4.24 -10.17 -43.58
N THR A 663 4.11 -8.85 -43.65
CA THR A 663 5.04 -7.98 -44.36
C THR A 663 5.75 -7.08 -43.36
N VAL A 664 7.05 -7.28 -43.20
CA VAL A 664 7.93 -6.47 -42.33
C VAL A 664 8.06 -5.07 -42.93
N TYR A 665 7.90 -4.03 -42.10
CA TYR A 665 8.01 -2.66 -42.57
C TYR A 665 9.45 -2.32 -43.01
N PRO A 666 9.62 -1.49 -44.06
CA PRO A 666 10.93 -0.95 -44.40
C PRO A 666 11.40 0.05 -43.35
N ASP A 667 12.72 0.27 -43.28
CA ASP A 667 13.34 1.36 -42.52
C ASP A 667 13.03 1.38 -41.01
N LEU A 668 12.85 0.21 -40.40
CA LEU A 668 12.72 0.10 -38.95
C LEU A 668 13.99 0.60 -38.24
N PRO A 669 13.86 1.27 -37.09
CA PRO A 669 14.99 1.59 -36.23
C PRO A 669 15.78 0.34 -35.80
N GLU A 670 17.07 0.49 -35.53
CA GLU A 670 18.00 -0.62 -35.28
C GLU A 670 17.51 -1.57 -34.17
N GLU A 671 16.98 -1.00 -33.09
CA GLU A 671 16.44 -1.75 -31.96
C GLU A 671 15.20 -2.61 -32.33
N LEU A 672 14.50 -2.24 -33.41
CA LEU A 672 13.33 -2.96 -33.92
C LEU A 672 13.68 -3.93 -35.05
N ARG A 673 14.85 -3.79 -35.69
CA ARG A 673 15.35 -4.66 -36.75
C ARG A 673 15.99 -5.92 -36.20
N GLN A 674 15.18 -6.80 -35.62
CA GLN A 674 15.68 -7.99 -34.91
C GLN A 674 15.01 -9.29 -35.39
N GLY A 675 15.79 -10.36 -35.48
CA GLY A 675 15.29 -11.70 -35.84
C GLY A 675 14.49 -11.72 -37.15
N LEU A 676 13.26 -12.25 -37.10
CA LEU A 676 12.30 -12.24 -38.23
C LEU A 676 12.09 -10.84 -38.86
N PHE A 677 12.24 -9.78 -38.08
CA PHE A 677 11.97 -8.39 -38.49
C PHE A 677 13.25 -7.62 -38.87
N ALA A 678 14.40 -8.31 -38.97
CA ALA A 678 15.69 -7.68 -39.26
C ALA A 678 15.74 -7.03 -40.66
N GLU A 679 15.11 -7.68 -41.64
CA GLU A 679 15.09 -7.24 -43.02
C GLU A 679 13.66 -7.11 -43.55
N PRO A 680 13.37 -6.13 -44.42
CA PRO A 680 12.08 -6.00 -45.09
C PRO A 680 11.81 -7.24 -45.95
N ALA A 681 10.79 -8.01 -45.59
CA ALA A 681 10.40 -9.24 -46.28
C ALA A 681 8.89 -9.50 -46.12
N SER A 682 8.32 -10.31 -47.01
CA SER A 682 6.94 -10.79 -46.91
C SER A 682 6.93 -12.31 -46.82
N TYR A 683 6.26 -12.83 -45.79
CA TYR A 683 6.17 -14.24 -45.48
C TYR A 683 4.72 -14.71 -45.55
N PRO A 684 4.44 -15.88 -46.17
CA PRO A 684 3.14 -16.52 -46.03
C PRO A 684 2.87 -16.87 -44.56
N ILE A 685 1.64 -16.66 -44.10
CA ILE A 685 1.23 -17.01 -42.74
C ILE A 685 -0.05 -17.84 -42.71
N VAL A 686 -0.16 -18.63 -41.66
CA VAL A 686 -1.36 -19.38 -41.25
C VAL A 686 -1.76 -18.91 -39.86
N ALA A 687 -2.97 -18.39 -39.70
CA ALA A 687 -3.45 -17.89 -38.41
C ALA A 687 -4.71 -18.63 -37.93
N ARG A 688 -4.72 -19.09 -36.68
CA ARG A 688 -5.86 -19.76 -36.05
C ARG A 688 -6.46 -18.88 -34.97
N LEU A 689 -7.76 -18.58 -35.10
CA LEU A 689 -8.55 -17.92 -34.07
C LEU A 689 -9.25 -18.97 -33.20
N SER A 690 -9.29 -18.74 -31.89
CA SER A 690 -9.80 -19.75 -30.93
C SER A 690 -10.28 -19.16 -29.60
N SER A 691 -10.97 -19.99 -28.81
CA SER A 691 -11.29 -19.70 -27.41
C SER A 691 -10.41 -20.50 -26.46
N THR A 692 -9.74 -19.85 -25.50
CA THR A 692 -8.75 -20.45 -24.57
C THR A 692 -9.23 -21.66 -23.77
N ALA A 693 -10.54 -21.87 -23.61
CA ALA A 693 -11.07 -23.00 -22.85
C ALA A 693 -10.64 -24.37 -23.43
N GLY A 694 -10.26 -25.31 -22.56
CA GLY A 694 -9.96 -26.72 -22.90
C GLY A 694 -11.18 -27.59 -23.18
N ALA A 695 -12.32 -26.99 -23.54
CA ALA A 695 -13.57 -27.68 -23.82
C ALA A 695 -14.33 -26.92 -24.92
N LEU A 696 -15.14 -27.64 -25.69
CA LEU A 696 -16.07 -27.03 -26.65
C LEU A 696 -17.18 -26.31 -25.87
N ARG A 697 -17.24 -24.99 -26.02
CA ARG A 697 -18.14 -24.08 -25.29
C ARG A 697 -18.91 -23.20 -26.26
N SER A 698 -20.08 -22.72 -25.79
CA SER A 698 -20.81 -21.67 -26.47
C SER A 698 -20.00 -20.37 -26.51
N ASP A 699 -20.00 -19.69 -27.66
CA ASP A 699 -19.37 -18.39 -27.88
C ASP A 699 -20.05 -17.26 -27.09
N GLN A 700 -21.23 -17.54 -26.52
CA GLN A 700 -21.90 -16.68 -25.54
C GLN A 700 -21.18 -16.67 -24.18
N THR A 701 -20.27 -17.62 -23.94
CA THR A 701 -19.46 -17.65 -22.73
C THR A 701 -18.30 -16.66 -22.84
N LYS A 702 -18.25 -15.73 -21.89
CA LYS A 702 -17.19 -14.72 -21.82
C LYS A 702 -15.85 -15.37 -21.47
N GLY A 703 -14.76 -14.86 -22.03
CA GLY A 703 -13.41 -15.32 -21.70
C GLY A 703 -12.36 -14.85 -22.70
N ILE A 704 -11.13 -15.31 -22.50
CA ILE A 704 -9.99 -14.94 -23.33
C ILE A 704 -10.06 -15.67 -24.69
N ARG A 705 -9.76 -14.95 -25.77
CA ARG A 705 -9.60 -15.51 -27.12
C ARG A 705 -8.12 -15.63 -27.48
N GLY A 706 -7.79 -16.53 -28.39
CA GLY A 706 -6.42 -16.79 -28.82
C GLY A 706 -6.24 -16.63 -30.32
N LEU A 707 -5.08 -16.12 -30.70
CA LEU A 707 -4.58 -16.00 -32.06
C LEU A 707 -3.22 -16.72 -32.13
N GLY A 708 -3.19 -17.86 -32.79
CA GLY A 708 -1.94 -18.53 -33.14
C GLY A 708 -1.54 -18.17 -34.56
N ILE A 709 -0.35 -17.62 -34.77
CA ILE A 709 0.19 -17.27 -36.09
C ILE A 709 1.37 -18.19 -36.36
N LYS A 710 1.40 -18.83 -37.52
CA LYS A 710 2.53 -19.60 -38.03
C LYS A 710 3.05 -18.90 -39.28
N VAL A 711 4.28 -18.42 -39.22
CA VAL A 711 4.99 -17.79 -40.33
C VAL A 711 5.83 -18.85 -41.03
N LEU A 712 5.65 -18.98 -42.35
CA LEU A 712 6.26 -20.04 -43.15
C LEU A 712 7.54 -19.54 -43.82
N GLY A 713 8.50 -20.44 -44.02
CA GLY A 713 9.72 -20.15 -44.80
C GLY A 713 10.68 -19.15 -44.13
N VAL A 714 10.79 -19.19 -42.80
CA VAL A 714 11.67 -18.33 -42.00
C VAL A 714 13.03 -19.01 -41.79
N PRO A 715 14.10 -18.57 -42.47
CA PRO A 715 15.44 -19.15 -42.32
C PRO A 715 16.13 -18.63 -41.05
N GLY A 716 17.01 -19.46 -40.47
CA GLY A 716 17.88 -19.06 -39.37
C GLY A 716 17.96 -20.10 -38.24
N PRO A 717 18.82 -19.87 -37.22
CA PRO A 717 18.99 -20.78 -36.10
C PRO A 717 17.67 -20.98 -35.34
N LYS A 718 17.26 -22.24 -35.14
CA LYS A 718 16.01 -22.59 -34.45
C LYS A 718 16.22 -22.71 -32.94
N ILE A 719 15.14 -22.48 -32.16
CA ILE A 719 15.15 -22.59 -30.70
C ILE A 719 15.33 -24.06 -30.26
N LEU A 720 14.61 -24.97 -30.91
CA LEU A 720 14.64 -26.40 -30.62
C LEU A 720 15.61 -27.09 -31.60
N PRO A 721 16.58 -27.89 -31.12
CA PRO A 721 17.55 -28.55 -31.98
C PRO A 721 16.93 -29.56 -32.97
N ASP A 722 15.82 -30.19 -32.58
CA ASP A 722 15.17 -31.26 -33.34
C ASP A 722 14.03 -30.74 -34.25
N ASP A 723 13.88 -29.42 -34.40
CA ASP A 723 12.88 -28.81 -35.29
C ASP A 723 13.47 -28.61 -36.69
N ASP A 724 13.11 -29.49 -37.61
CA ASP A 724 13.53 -29.47 -39.02
C ASP A 724 12.66 -28.55 -39.89
N THR A 725 11.67 -27.87 -39.30
CA THR A 725 10.76 -26.98 -40.03
C THR A 725 11.36 -25.59 -40.23
N THR A 726 10.91 -24.88 -41.26
CA THR A 726 11.27 -23.47 -41.48
C THR A 726 10.27 -22.51 -40.85
N ASN A 727 9.45 -22.96 -39.89
CA ASN A 727 8.34 -22.18 -39.36
C ASN A 727 8.73 -21.30 -38.16
N GLN A 728 7.95 -20.26 -37.90
CA GLN A 728 7.97 -19.43 -36.68
C GLN A 728 6.54 -19.25 -36.17
N ASP A 729 6.28 -19.74 -34.95
CA ASP A 729 4.97 -19.66 -34.33
C ASP A 729 4.93 -18.49 -33.33
N PHE A 730 3.86 -17.69 -33.36
CA PHE A 730 3.52 -16.70 -32.34
C PHE A 730 2.16 -17.05 -31.74
N ILE A 731 2.10 -17.19 -30.42
CA ILE A 731 0.88 -17.54 -29.70
C ILE A 731 0.46 -16.34 -28.86
N LEU A 732 -0.68 -15.77 -29.22
CA LEU A 732 -1.18 -14.52 -28.64
C LEU A 732 -2.59 -14.73 -28.10
N VAL A 733 -2.99 -13.89 -27.13
CA VAL A 733 -4.30 -13.91 -26.49
C VAL A 733 -4.83 -12.51 -26.26
N THR A 734 -6.14 -12.35 -26.10
CA THR A 734 -6.77 -11.02 -25.92
C THR A 734 -6.55 -10.38 -24.55
N HIS A 735 -5.77 -11.03 -23.68
CA HIS A 735 -5.40 -10.47 -22.38
C HIS A 735 -3.95 -9.99 -22.41
N ARG A 736 -3.73 -8.76 -21.92
CA ARG A 736 -2.43 -8.10 -22.02
C ARG A 736 -1.36 -8.78 -21.15
N GLU A 737 -1.69 -9.14 -19.93
CA GLU A 737 -0.81 -9.85 -18.98
C GLU A 737 -1.25 -11.31 -18.81
N PHE A 738 -0.37 -12.19 -18.32
CA PHE A 738 -0.81 -13.52 -17.93
C PHE A 738 -1.51 -13.45 -16.55
N PRO A 739 -2.63 -14.16 -16.31
CA PRO A 739 -3.35 -14.05 -15.04
C PRO A 739 -2.59 -14.53 -13.78
N PHE A 740 -1.39 -15.08 -13.95
CA PHE A 740 -0.56 -15.69 -12.92
C PHE A 740 0.90 -15.29 -13.15
N ALA A 741 1.64 -15.05 -12.07
CA ALA A 741 3.04 -14.65 -12.17
C ALA A 741 3.91 -15.74 -12.84
N ASP A 742 3.83 -16.96 -12.32
CA ASP A 742 4.72 -18.08 -12.63
C ASP A 742 3.97 -19.43 -12.66
N ALA A 743 4.70 -20.52 -12.94
CA ALA A 743 4.15 -21.87 -12.95
C ALA A 743 3.57 -22.30 -11.58
N ALA A 744 4.21 -21.91 -10.47
CA ALA A 744 3.75 -22.23 -9.11
C ALA A 744 2.39 -21.60 -8.81
N ALA A 745 2.22 -20.32 -9.14
CA ALA A 745 0.98 -19.58 -9.04
C ALA A 745 -0.11 -20.20 -9.91
N TYR A 746 0.24 -20.61 -11.14
CA TYR A 746 -0.69 -21.27 -12.04
C TYR A 746 -1.17 -22.62 -11.50
N LEU A 747 -0.27 -23.46 -10.97
CA LEU A 747 -0.64 -24.73 -10.36
C LEU A 747 -1.53 -24.54 -9.13
N ARG A 748 -1.13 -23.67 -8.18
CA ARG A 748 -1.82 -23.51 -6.89
C ARG A 748 -3.18 -22.83 -7.03
N ARG A 749 -3.29 -21.83 -7.92
CA ARG A 749 -4.46 -20.95 -8.03
C ARG A 749 -5.26 -21.18 -9.32
N GLY A 750 -4.57 -21.39 -10.44
CA GLY A 750 -5.18 -21.51 -11.77
C GLY A 750 -5.79 -22.89 -12.03
N MET A 751 -5.06 -23.97 -11.77
CA MET A 751 -5.49 -25.33 -12.12
C MET A 751 -6.78 -25.78 -11.40
N PRO A 752 -6.98 -25.52 -10.10
CA PRO A 752 -8.26 -25.81 -9.44
C PRO A 752 -9.43 -25.08 -10.10
N LEU A 753 -9.25 -23.79 -10.45
CA LEU A 753 -10.27 -22.96 -11.08
C LEU A 753 -10.59 -23.45 -12.50
N ALA A 754 -9.57 -23.68 -13.34
CA ALA A 754 -9.74 -24.20 -14.69
C ALA A 754 -10.48 -25.55 -14.69
N LYS A 755 -10.15 -26.42 -13.73
CA LYS A 755 -10.79 -27.73 -13.53
C LYS A 755 -12.27 -27.62 -13.16
N VAL A 756 -12.64 -26.65 -12.32
CA VAL A 756 -14.05 -26.35 -11.98
C VAL A 756 -14.77 -25.80 -13.20
N LEU A 757 -14.24 -24.73 -13.81
CA LEU A 757 -14.83 -24.07 -14.98
C LEU A 757 -15.06 -25.05 -16.13
N ALA A 758 -14.10 -25.93 -16.44
CA ALA A 758 -14.19 -26.93 -17.49
C ALA A 758 -15.34 -27.94 -17.30
N ARG A 759 -15.85 -28.13 -16.07
CA ARG A 759 -16.95 -29.05 -15.77
C ARG A 759 -18.28 -28.37 -15.46
N THR A 760 -18.29 -27.07 -15.18
CA THR A 760 -19.51 -26.31 -14.92
C THR A 760 -20.36 -26.15 -16.19
N PRO A 761 -21.69 -26.36 -16.17
CA PRO A 761 -22.56 -26.10 -17.33
C PRO A 761 -22.54 -24.64 -17.80
N ASP A 762 -22.69 -24.41 -19.11
CA ASP A 762 -22.63 -23.07 -19.73
C ASP A 762 -23.66 -22.10 -19.13
N SER A 763 -24.89 -22.56 -18.86
CA SER A 763 -25.96 -21.75 -18.25
C SER A 763 -25.57 -21.17 -16.88
N VAL A 764 -24.85 -21.95 -16.07
CA VAL A 764 -24.37 -21.54 -14.74
C VAL A 764 -23.24 -20.52 -14.87
N LEU A 765 -22.31 -20.73 -15.81
CA LEU A 765 -21.22 -19.79 -16.08
C LEU A 765 -21.72 -18.46 -16.66
N GLN A 766 -22.70 -18.50 -17.56
CA GLN A 766 -23.32 -17.30 -18.12
C GLN A 766 -24.06 -16.51 -17.03
N PHE A 767 -24.79 -17.19 -16.14
CA PHE A 767 -25.41 -16.54 -14.99
C PHE A 767 -24.36 -15.91 -14.06
N ALA A 768 -23.34 -16.66 -13.66
CA ALA A 768 -22.26 -16.17 -12.81
C ALA A 768 -21.51 -14.98 -13.46
N SER A 769 -21.26 -15.03 -14.77
CA SER A 769 -20.64 -13.93 -15.51
C SER A 769 -21.52 -12.68 -15.58
N ARG A 770 -22.85 -12.81 -15.67
CA ARG A 770 -23.76 -11.64 -15.56
C ARG A 770 -23.70 -11.01 -14.19
N VAL A 771 -23.67 -11.83 -13.14
CA VAL A 771 -23.49 -11.37 -11.76
C VAL A 771 -22.12 -10.69 -11.62
N PHE A 772 -21.03 -11.34 -12.00
CA PHE A 772 -19.68 -10.77 -11.93
C PHE A 772 -19.49 -9.54 -12.82
N ALA A 773 -20.14 -9.43 -13.97
CA ALA A 773 -20.10 -8.23 -14.80
C ALA A 773 -20.91 -7.09 -14.19
N PHE A 774 -22.06 -7.38 -13.59
CA PHE A 774 -22.81 -6.38 -12.84
C PHE A 774 -21.98 -5.86 -11.66
N PHE A 775 -21.44 -6.77 -10.85
CA PHE A 775 -20.57 -6.41 -9.75
C PHE A 775 -19.28 -5.72 -10.26
N GLY A 776 -18.59 -6.30 -11.23
CA GLY A 776 -17.32 -5.85 -11.81
C GLY A 776 -17.36 -4.57 -12.64
N ASN A 777 -18.50 -4.20 -13.24
CA ASN A 777 -18.63 -2.98 -14.03
C ASN A 777 -19.47 -1.89 -13.34
N HIS A 778 -20.29 -2.27 -12.36
CA HIS A 778 -21.20 -1.33 -11.70
C HIS A 778 -21.02 -1.20 -10.19
N VAL A 779 -20.35 -2.13 -9.51
CA VAL A 779 -20.16 -2.10 -8.06
C VAL A 779 -18.69 -1.91 -7.71
N LEU A 780 -17.80 -2.82 -8.14
CA LEU A 780 -16.36 -2.88 -7.87
C LEU A 780 -15.58 -1.62 -8.31
N PRO A 781 -15.65 -1.13 -9.57
CA PRO A 781 -14.91 0.05 -10.02
C PRO A 781 -15.38 1.34 -9.33
N ARG A 782 -16.62 1.33 -8.82
CA ARG A 782 -17.19 2.43 -8.08
C ARG A 782 -16.68 2.43 -6.62
N VAL A 783 -16.44 1.25 -6.02
CA VAL A 783 -15.84 1.11 -4.68
C VAL A 783 -14.30 1.01 -4.66
N GLY A 784 -13.64 1.22 -5.81
CA GLY A 784 -12.18 1.16 -5.93
C GLY A 784 -11.56 -0.24 -5.77
N LEU A 785 -12.39 -1.28 -5.65
CA LEU A 785 -11.95 -2.67 -5.70
C LEU A 785 -11.99 -3.14 -7.15
N HIS A 786 -10.98 -3.90 -7.56
CA HIS A 786 -11.04 -4.62 -8.83
C HIS A 786 -11.34 -6.08 -8.52
N LEU A 787 -12.08 -6.76 -9.40
CA LEU A 787 -12.15 -8.21 -9.30
C LEU A 787 -10.72 -8.74 -9.38
N PRO A 788 -10.33 -9.74 -8.56
CA PRO A 788 -9.07 -10.46 -8.77
C PRO A 788 -8.93 -10.79 -10.27
N MET A 789 -7.75 -10.60 -10.85
CA MET A 789 -7.56 -10.65 -12.32
C MET A 789 -8.24 -11.88 -12.96
N ALA A 790 -8.09 -13.06 -12.36
CA ALA A 790 -8.75 -14.29 -12.81
C ALA A 790 -10.29 -14.22 -12.89
N LEU A 791 -10.95 -13.47 -12.00
CA LEU A 791 -12.40 -13.25 -11.99
C LEU A 791 -12.83 -12.08 -12.87
N ALA A 792 -11.99 -11.03 -13.00
CA ALA A 792 -12.24 -9.89 -13.87
C ALA A 792 -12.38 -10.31 -15.34
N LEU A 793 -11.64 -11.33 -15.76
CA LEU A 793 -11.74 -11.95 -17.09
C LEU A 793 -13.16 -12.36 -17.46
N PHE A 794 -13.96 -12.81 -16.48
CA PHE A 794 -15.34 -13.24 -16.70
C PHE A 794 -16.35 -12.09 -16.64
N ALA A 795 -15.93 -10.90 -16.21
CA ALA A 795 -16.74 -9.69 -16.13
C ALA A 795 -16.66 -8.82 -17.39
N ARG A 796 -15.59 -8.95 -18.20
CA ARG A 796 -15.39 -8.20 -19.45
C ARG A 796 -16.55 -8.39 -20.44
N PRO A 797 -16.82 -7.43 -21.35
CA PRO A 797 -17.75 -7.64 -22.46
C PRO A 797 -17.32 -8.84 -23.32
N ASN A 798 -18.29 -9.54 -23.91
CA ASN A 798 -17.99 -10.59 -24.91
C ASN A 798 -17.77 -9.89 -26.26
N SER A 799 -16.56 -9.41 -26.54
CA SER A 799 -16.30 -8.64 -27.75
C SER A 799 -16.03 -9.55 -28.97
N PRO A 800 -16.33 -9.07 -30.19
CA PRO A 800 -15.94 -9.71 -31.45
C PRO A 800 -14.46 -10.14 -31.52
N VAL A 801 -14.20 -11.42 -31.81
CA VAL A 801 -12.84 -11.97 -31.94
C VAL A 801 -11.96 -11.22 -32.96
N LEU A 802 -12.52 -10.67 -34.03
CA LEU A 802 -11.78 -9.92 -35.05
C LEU A 802 -11.49 -8.46 -34.68
N GLY A 803 -12.21 -7.90 -33.71
CA GLY A 803 -12.01 -6.52 -33.25
C GLY A 803 -11.03 -6.39 -32.09
N GLU A 804 -10.51 -7.50 -31.55
CA GLU A 804 -9.66 -7.51 -30.36
C GLU A 804 -8.18 -7.28 -30.68
N THR A 805 -7.44 -6.74 -29.72
CA THR A 805 -5.98 -6.73 -29.72
C THR A 805 -5.46 -8.00 -29.07
N TYR A 806 -4.44 -8.63 -29.67
CA TYR A 806 -3.85 -9.88 -29.18
C TYR A 806 -2.44 -9.64 -28.66
N TYR A 807 -2.12 -10.17 -27.49
CA TYR A 807 -0.84 -9.99 -26.81
C TYR A 807 -0.16 -11.33 -26.56
N SER A 808 1.17 -11.31 -26.54
CA SER A 808 2.00 -12.46 -26.12
C SER A 808 1.88 -12.80 -24.62
N SER A 809 1.44 -11.83 -23.82
CA SER A 809 1.22 -11.90 -22.35
C SER A 809 2.41 -12.33 -21.50
N SER A 810 3.58 -12.56 -22.10
CA SER A 810 4.80 -13.04 -21.46
C SER A 810 5.98 -12.62 -22.32
N ALA A 811 7.15 -12.41 -21.71
CA ALA A 811 8.32 -11.88 -22.40
C ALA A 811 8.92 -12.91 -23.39
N LEU A 812 9.50 -12.40 -24.47
CA LEU A 812 10.30 -13.16 -25.43
C LEU A 812 11.62 -12.43 -25.67
N ARG A 813 12.65 -13.18 -26.06
CA ARG A 813 13.83 -12.61 -26.70
C ARG A 813 13.40 -11.95 -28.00
N TYR A 814 14.07 -10.85 -28.34
CA TYR A 814 13.87 -10.09 -29.56
C TYR A 814 15.24 -9.67 -30.12
N GLY A 815 15.92 -10.64 -30.73
CA GLY A 815 17.32 -10.51 -31.17
C GLY A 815 18.25 -10.19 -30.00
N ASP A 816 18.77 -8.98 -29.97
CA ASP A 816 19.65 -8.49 -28.92
C ASP A 816 18.91 -7.91 -27.70
N TYR A 817 17.57 -7.88 -27.72
CA TYR A 817 16.73 -7.30 -26.66
C TYR A 817 15.70 -8.29 -26.12
N ILE A 818 14.89 -7.81 -25.18
CA ILE A 818 13.73 -8.52 -24.62
C ILE A 818 12.47 -7.74 -24.99
N ALA A 819 11.37 -8.42 -25.34
CA ALA A 819 10.15 -7.76 -25.76
C ALA A 819 8.87 -8.52 -25.39
N ARG A 820 7.75 -7.79 -25.44
CA ARG A 820 6.40 -8.33 -25.59
C ARG A 820 5.82 -7.92 -26.95
N PHE A 821 4.96 -8.76 -27.50
CA PHE A 821 4.29 -8.51 -28.77
C PHE A 821 2.80 -8.22 -28.60
N ALA A 822 2.29 -7.39 -29.50
CA ALA A 822 0.86 -7.14 -29.70
C ALA A 822 0.48 -7.22 -31.19
N VAL A 823 -0.75 -7.62 -31.51
CA VAL A 823 -1.33 -7.59 -32.85
C VAL A 823 -2.63 -6.81 -32.77
N VAL A 824 -2.65 -5.64 -33.41
CA VAL A 824 -3.70 -4.61 -33.27
C VAL A 824 -4.50 -4.48 -34.58
N PRO A 825 -5.84 -4.37 -34.54
CA PRO A 825 -6.65 -4.12 -35.74
C PRO A 825 -6.20 -2.89 -36.54
N LEU A 826 -6.01 -3.02 -37.87
CA LEU A 826 -5.52 -1.95 -38.74
C LEU A 826 -6.54 -1.50 -39.80
N SER A 827 -7.17 -2.45 -40.52
CA SER A 827 -8.15 -2.11 -41.58
C SER A 827 -9.49 -1.64 -41.01
N ALA A 828 -10.24 -0.87 -41.80
CA ALA A 828 -11.55 -0.35 -41.40
C ALA A 828 -12.55 -1.46 -41.04
N SER A 829 -12.51 -2.58 -41.75
CA SER A 829 -13.38 -3.75 -41.53
C SER A 829 -13.29 -4.31 -40.11
N VAL A 830 -12.07 -4.46 -39.58
CA VAL A 830 -11.85 -4.99 -38.22
C VAL A 830 -11.87 -3.91 -37.15
N LYS A 831 -11.44 -2.69 -37.46
CA LYS A 831 -11.59 -1.53 -36.54
C LYS A 831 -13.05 -1.21 -36.23
N ALA A 832 -13.95 -1.39 -37.20
CA ALA A 832 -15.38 -1.21 -36.98
C ALA A 832 -15.95 -2.12 -35.88
N LEU A 833 -15.32 -3.27 -35.63
CA LEU A 833 -15.73 -4.24 -34.60
C LEU A 833 -15.19 -3.91 -33.20
N GLN A 834 -14.26 -2.96 -33.07
CA GLN A 834 -13.71 -2.55 -31.78
C GLN A 834 -14.80 -1.96 -30.88
N GLY A 835 -14.84 -2.39 -29.62
CA GLY A 835 -15.81 -1.92 -28.62
C GLY A 835 -17.24 -2.46 -28.78
N GLN A 836 -17.51 -3.26 -29.83
CA GLN A 836 -18.80 -3.93 -29.97
C GLN A 836 -18.93 -5.13 -29.01
N VAL A 837 -20.16 -5.62 -28.83
CA VAL A 837 -20.46 -6.79 -27.99
C VAL A 837 -21.23 -7.81 -28.82
N VAL A 838 -20.84 -9.08 -28.73
CA VAL A 838 -21.55 -10.21 -29.36
C VAL A 838 -22.99 -10.26 -28.83
N PRO A 839 -24.00 -10.20 -29.70
CA PRO A 839 -25.40 -10.25 -29.27
C PRO A 839 -25.73 -11.56 -28.55
N PRO A 840 -26.54 -11.53 -27.47
CA PRO A 840 -27.00 -12.75 -26.79
C PRO A 840 -27.76 -13.73 -27.69
N SER A 841 -28.30 -13.25 -28.82
CA SER A 841 -29.02 -14.03 -29.82
C SER A 841 -28.12 -14.65 -30.89
N ALA A 842 -26.81 -14.41 -30.88
CA ALA A 842 -25.89 -14.82 -31.94
C ALA A 842 -25.55 -16.33 -31.93
N GLY A 843 -26.10 -17.11 -31.00
CA GLY A 843 -25.93 -18.56 -30.97
C GLY A 843 -24.57 -19.02 -30.43
N ASP A 844 -24.36 -20.33 -30.48
CA ASP A 844 -23.20 -20.99 -29.86
C ASP A 844 -21.91 -20.83 -30.65
N ASP A 845 -21.98 -20.51 -31.95
CA ASP A 845 -20.85 -20.38 -32.87
C ASP A 845 -20.65 -18.93 -33.38
N ALA A 846 -21.16 -17.95 -32.63
CA ALA A 846 -21.16 -16.53 -32.99
C ALA A 846 -19.81 -15.98 -33.47
N HIS A 847 -18.69 -16.39 -32.86
CA HIS A 847 -17.36 -15.92 -33.29
C HIS A 847 -16.94 -16.55 -34.61
N ARG A 848 -17.27 -17.83 -34.82
CA ARG A 848 -17.02 -18.52 -36.09
C ARG A 848 -17.84 -17.92 -37.21
N ASP A 849 -19.14 -17.73 -36.99
CA ASP A 849 -20.05 -17.17 -37.99
C ASP A 849 -19.59 -15.79 -38.44
N MET A 850 -19.18 -14.94 -37.49
CA MET A 850 -18.63 -13.62 -37.76
C MET A 850 -17.31 -13.66 -38.54
N VAL A 851 -16.43 -14.62 -38.23
CA VAL A 851 -15.16 -14.82 -38.97
C VAL A 851 -15.45 -15.23 -40.41
N THR A 852 -16.35 -16.19 -40.62
CA THR A 852 -16.75 -16.63 -41.96
C THR A 852 -17.45 -15.52 -42.74
N GLU A 853 -18.34 -14.76 -42.11
CA GLU A 853 -19.07 -13.66 -42.76
C GLU A 853 -18.10 -12.56 -43.21
N LEU A 854 -17.23 -12.05 -42.31
CA LEU A 854 -16.31 -10.97 -42.63
C LEU A 854 -15.34 -11.36 -43.75
N PHE A 855 -14.72 -12.53 -43.68
CA PHE A 855 -13.78 -12.95 -44.72
C PHE A 855 -14.46 -13.42 -46.00
N GLY A 856 -15.77 -13.72 -45.95
CA GLY A 856 -16.60 -13.98 -47.11
C GLY A 856 -16.83 -12.74 -47.98
N THR A 857 -16.76 -11.54 -47.41
CA THR A 857 -17.01 -10.26 -48.12
C THR A 857 -15.77 -9.34 -48.20
N ASP A 858 -14.94 -9.33 -47.17
CA ASP A 858 -13.89 -8.34 -46.96
C ASP A 858 -12.52 -8.98 -46.71
N SER A 859 -11.48 -8.13 -46.72
CA SER A 859 -10.16 -8.46 -46.20
C SER A 859 -9.96 -7.85 -44.81
N ALA A 860 -8.96 -8.35 -44.08
CA ALA A 860 -8.56 -7.82 -42.79
C ALA A 860 -7.07 -7.53 -42.74
N GLU A 861 -6.70 -6.40 -42.15
CA GLU A 861 -5.31 -6.06 -41.85
C GLU A 861 -5.13 -5.80 -40.37
N TYR A 862 -4.00 -6.25 -39.82
CA TYR A 862 -3.57 -6.01 -38.44
C TYR A 862 -2.12 -5.53 -38.44
N GLU A 863 -1.74 -4.75 -37.44
CA GLU A 863 -0.36 -4.34 -37.22
C GLU A 863 0.26 -5.20 -36.12
N PHE A 864 1.40 -5.81 -36.42
CA PHE A 864 2.24 -6.51 -35.47
C PHE A 864 3.17 -5.48 -34.81
N GLN A 865 3.06 -5.35 -33.50
CA GLN A 865 3.77 -4.37 -32.69
C GLN A 865 4.67 -5.05 -31.66
N VAL A 866 5.78 -4.38 -31.33
CA VAL A 866 6.79 -4.82 -30.37
C VAL A 866 6.91 -3.74 -29.29
N GLN A 867 6.90 -4.19 -28.03
CA GLN A 867 7.21 -3.38 -26.85
C GLN A 867 8.53 -3.91 -26.27
N LEU A 868 9.60 -3.12 -26.37
CA LEU A 868 10.92 -3.51 -25.87
C LEU A 868 11.03 -3.27 -24.36
N CYS A 869 11.71 -4.16 -23.65
CA CYS A 869 11.97 -4.03 -22.22
C CYS A 869 12.94 -2.89 -21.96
N THR A 870 12.57 -1.95 -21.09
CA THR A 870 13.46 -0.84 -20.66
C THR A 870 14.05 -1.07 -19.28
N ASP A 871 13.43 -1.91 -18.45
CA ASP A 871 13.88 -2.19 -17.08
C ASP A 871 13.30 -3.52 -16.58
N LEU A 872 14.14 -4.46 -16.13
CA LEU A 872 13.69 -5.78 -15.64
C LEU A 872 12.95 -5.73 -14.30
N ALA A 873 13.06 -4.66 -13.52
CA ALA A 873 12.33 -4.52 -12.27
C ALA A 873 10.85 -4.19 -12.52
N THR A 874 10.56 -3.26 -13.43
CA THR A 874 9.19 -2.89 -13.83
C THR A 874 8.64 -3.74 -14.97
N MET A 875 9.49 -4.35 -15.78
CA MET A 875 9.15 -5.23 -16.90
C MET A 875 9.75 -6.64 -16.72
N PRO A 876 9.40 -7.38 -15.65
CA PRO A 876 10.05 -8.63 -15.31
C PRO A 876 9.79 -9.75 -16.33
N VAL A 877 10.80 -10.59 -16.51
CA VAL A 877 10.74 -11.79 -17.35
C VAL A 877 10.04 -12.95 -16.62
N GLU A 878 10.32 -13.14 -15.33
CA GLU A 878 9.80 -14.28 -14.55
C GLU A 878 8.38 -14.07 -14.00
N ASP A 879 7.88 -12.83 -13.94
CA ASP A 879 6.50 -12.51 -13.55
C ASP A 879 5.68 -12.03 -14.76
N ALA A 880 4.92 -12.96 -15.34
CA ALA A 880 4.07 -12.67 -16.49
C ALA A 880 2.79 -11.90 -16.12
N SER A 881 2.50 -11.69 -14.83
CA SER A 881 1.31 -10.96 -14.36
C SER A 881 1.48 -9.46 -14.23
N VAL A 882 2.73 -8.97 -14.33
CA VAL A 882 3.04 -7.54 -14.32
C VAL A 882 2.69 -6.91 -15.67
N ASP A 883 1.98 -5.78 -15.61
CA ASP A 883 1.70 -4.92 -16.75
C ASP A 883 2.91 -4.03 -17.06
N TRP A 884 3.35 -4.03 -18.33
CA TRP A 884 4.51 -3.25 -18.76
C TRP A 884 4.09 -1.82 -19.13
N PRO A 885 4.61 -0.79 -18.45
CA PRO A 885 4.19 0.60 -18.64
C PRO A 885 4.45 1.09 -20.08
N GLU A 886 3.41 1.56 -20.78
CA GLU A 886 3.54 2.05 -22.18
C GLU A 886 4.18 3.42 -22.29
N ASP A 887 4.09 4.21 -21.22
CA ASP A 887 4.79 5.49 -21.08
C ASP A 887 6.31 5.29 -21.03
N ALA A 888 6.77 4.23 -20.36
CA ALA A 888 8.17 3.80 -20.34
C ALA A 888 8.60 3.21 -21.69
N SER A 889 7.84 2.25 -22.23
CA SER A 889 8.10 1.64 -23.54
C SER A 889 6.79 1.43 -24.32
N PRO A 890 6.52 2.20 -25.37
CA PRO A 890 5.30 2.04 -26.16
C PRO A 890 5.40 0.86 -27.12
N HIS A 891 4.26 0.26 -27.47
CA HIS A 891 4.16 -0.68 -28.57
C HIS A 891 4.43 0.02 -29.92
N ARG A 892 5.35 -0.52 -30.72
CA ARG A 892 5.76 0.05 -32.02
C ARG A 892 5.58 -0.96 -33.14
N GLY A 893 4.96 -0.54 -34.25
CA GLY A 893 4.71 -1.39 -35.40
C GLY A 893 6.00 -1.86 -36.09
N VAL A 894 6.10 -3.15 -36.34
CA VAL A 894 7.24 -3.78 -37.05
C VAL A 894 6.83 -4.53 -38.31
N ALA A 895 5.57 -4.96 -38.38
CA ALA A 895 5.05 -5.64 -39.56
C ALA A 895 3.54 -5.46 -39.70
N LYS A 896 3.03 -5.66 -40.91
CA LYS A 896 1.60 -5.73 -41.20
C LYS A 896 1.20 -7.16 -41.54
N LEU A 897 0.14 -7.64 -40.90
CA LEU A 897 -0.55 -8.87 -41.27
C LEU A 897 -1.69 -8.54 -42.23
N THR A 898 -1.75 -9.22 -43.37
CA THR A 898 -2.82 -9.06 -44.36
C THR A 898 -3.49 -10.42 -44.61
N PHE A 899 -4.79 -10.49 -44.33
CA PHE A 899 -5.63 -11.65 -44.60
C PHE A 899 -6.60 -11.30 -45.73
N PRO A 900 -6.44 -11.88 -46.93
CA PRO A 900 -7.36 -11.66 -48.03
C PRO A 900 -8.72 -12.32 -47.76
N ARG A 901 -9.70 -11.94 -48.57
CA ARG A 901 -11.01 -12.60 -48.67
C ARG A 901 -10.82 -14.10 -48.90
N GLN A 902 -11.48 -14.92 -48.09
CA GLN A 902 -11.37 -16.39 -48.11
C GLN A 902 -12.54 -17.03 -47.35
N ASP A 903 -12.66 -18.36 -47.41
CA ASP A 903 -13.57 -19.10 -46.53
C ASP A 903 -12.79 -19.78 -45.40
N PRO A 904 -12.69 -19.16 -44.21
CA PRO A 904 -11.90 -19.70 -43.11
C PRO A 904 -12.62 -20.79 -42.29
N GLY A 905 -13.91 -21.03 -42.57
CA GLY A 905 -14.81 -21.80 -41.70
C GLY A 905 -15.26 -23.14 -42.27
N THR A 906 -14.73 -23.58 -43.42
CA THR A 906 -15.07 -24.89 -43.99
C THR A 906 -14.72 -26.02 -43.02
N ALA A 907 -15.50 -27.09 -43.03
CA ALA A 907 -15.28 -28.22 -42.12
C ALA A 907 -13.88 -28.83 -42.27
N GLU A 908 -13.37 -28.92 -43.50
CA GLU A 908 -12.02 -29.43 -43.79
C GLU A 908 -10.94 -28.51 -43.23
N ARG A 909 -11.09 -27.19 -43.38
CA ARG A 909 -10.13 -26.20 -42.90
C ARG A 909 -10.12 -26.12 -41.37
N LEU A 910 -11.29 -26.21 -40.74
CA LEU A 910 -11.40 -26.31 -39.28
C LEU A 910 -10.80 -27.61 -38.75
N ALA A 911 -11.11 -28.77 -39.35
CA ALA A 911 -10.51 -30.04 -38.96
C ALA A 911 -8.99 -30.03 -39.12
N TYR A 912 -8.46 -29.45 -40.20
CA TYR A 912 -7.02 -29.32 -40.40
C TYR A 912 -6.37 -28.44 -39.31
N GLY A 913 -6.96 -27.28 -39.00
CA GLY A 913 -6.47 -26.41 -37.92
C GLY A 913 -6.59 -27.04 -36.52
N ASP A 914 -7.69 -27.77 -36.28
CA ASP A 914 -8.04 -28.30 -34.96
C ASP A 914 -7.43 -29.67 -34.67
N ASP A 915 -7.11 -30.48 -35.68
CA ASP A 915 -6.57 -31.85 -35.56
C ASP A 915 -5.18 -32.06 -36.16
N VAL A 916 -4.83 -31.38 -37.26
CA VAL A 916 -3.55 -31.60 -37.95
C VAL A 916 -2.47 -30.66 -37.44
N LEU A 917 -2.71 -29.34 -37.49
CA LEU A 917 -1.69 -28.35 -37.17
C LEU A 917 -1.31 -28.34 -35.69
N SER A 918 -0.04 -28.13 -35.38
CA SER A 918 0.41 -27.78 -34.03
C SER A 918 0.91 -26.33 -33.99
N PHE A 919 0.68 -25.68 -32.86
CA PHE A 919 1.09 -24.30 -32.62
C PHE A 919 1.86 -24.31 -31.30
N ASN A 920 3.15 -23.98 -31.34
CA ASN A 920 4.01 -24.00 -30.17
C ASN A 920 4.91 -22.77 -30.17
N SER A 921 4.84 -21.93 -29.14
CA SER A 921 5.66 -20.71 -29.07
C SER A 921 7.17 -20.97 -29.08
N TRP A 922 7.61 -22.19 -28.79
CA TRP A 922 9.01 -22.60 -28.87
C TRP A 922 9.46 -23.02 -30.28
N ARG A 923 8.55 -23.09 -31.26
CA ARG A 923 8.88 -23.29 -32.68
C ARG A 923 9.19 -21.96 -33.32
N GLY A 924 10.45 -21.71 -33.63
CA GLY A 924 10.87 -20.45 -34.25
C GLY A 924 12.37 -20.21 -34.15
N LEU A 925 12.76 -19.00 -34.52
CA LEU A 925 14.13 -18.51 -34.46
C LEU A 925 14.59 -18.37 -33.02
N ALA A 926 15.86 -18.70 -32.75
CA ALA A 926 16.51 -18.48 -31.45
C ALA A 926 16.42 -17.00 -31.01
N ALA A 927 16.41 -16.07 -31.97
CA ALA A 927 16.22 -14.64 -31.75
C ALA A 927 14.84 -14.28 -31.17
N HIS A 928 13.84 -15.15 -31.28
CA HIS A 928 12.47 -14.96 -30.77
C HIS A 928 12.11 -15.99 -29.69
N ARG A 929 13.13 -16.49 -28.96
CA ARG A 929 12.97 -17.49 -27.90
C ARG A 929 12.03 -16.98 -26.79
N PRO A 930 10.95 -17.70 -26.45
CA PRO A 930 10.12 -17.37 -25.30
C PRO A 930 10.91 -17.39 -23.99
N LEU A 931 10.68 -16.43 -23.10
CA LEU A 931 11.40 -16.27 -21.83
C LEU A 931 10.46 -16.35 -20.62
N GLY A 932 10.98 -16.79 -19.47
CA GLY A 932 10.29 -16.79 -18.19
C GLY A 932 9.47 -18.05 -17.89
N SER A 933 9.11 -18.23 -16.61
CA SER A 933 8.46 -19.41 -16.05
C SER A 933 7.25 -19.92 -16.85
N ILE A 934 6.32 -19.02 -17.19
CA ILE A 934 5.11 -19.36 -17.95
C ILE A 934 5.43 -19.89 -19.36
N ASN A 935 6.48 -19.37 -20.00
CA ASN A 935 6.87 -19.85 -21.31
C ASN A 935 7.59 -21.21 -21.22
N ARG A 936 8.43 -21.44 -20.21
CA ARG A 936 9.05 -22.76 -19.96
C ARG A 936 7.98 -23.83 -19.70
N LEU A 937 6.92 -23.49 -18.97
CA LEU A 937 5.72 -24.33 -18.83
C LEU A 937 5.09 -24.68 -20.20
N LYS A 938 4.85 -23.68 -21.07
CA LYS A 938 4.23 -23.89 -22.39
C LYS A 938 5.02 -24.88 -23.26
N LYS A 939 6.34 -24.93 -23.10
CA LYS A 939 7.23 -25.84 -23.86
C LYS A 939 6.76 -27.30 -23.77
N LEU A 940 6.54 -27.78 -22.54
CA LEU A 940 6.12 -29.16 -22.29
C LEU A 940 4.62 -29.36 -22.57
N VAL A 941 3.80 -28.41 -22.12
CA VAL A 941 2.33 -28.54 -22.17
C VAL A 941 1.81 -28.60 -23.61
N TYR A 942 2.27 -27.72 -24.49
CA TYR A 942 1.78 -27.68 -25.87
C TYR A 942 2.18 -28.91 -26.68
N ASP A 943 3.39 -29.44 -26.46
CA ASP A 943 3.84 -30.65 -27.14
C ASP A 943 3.06 -31.87 -26.65
N ALA A 944 2.90 -32.03 -25.33
CA ALA A 944 2.09 -33.11 -24.74
C ALA A 944 0.62 -33.08 -25.19
N SER A 945 0.04 -31.88 -25.32
CA SER A 945 -1.32 -31.67 -25.82
C SER A 945 -1.45 -32.05 -27.29
N SER A 946 -0.47 -31.67 -28.12
CA SER A 946 -0.42 -32.05 -29.54
C SER A 946 -0.32 -33.56 -29.71
N ASP A 947 0.64 -34.19 -29.04
CA ASP A 947 0.87 -35.64 -29.09
C ASP A 947 -0.34 -36.44 -28.66
N PHE A 948 -1.02 -35.99 -27.59
CA PHE A 948 -2.24 -36.63 -27.13
C PHE A 948 -3.32 -36.61 -28.23
N ARG A 949 -3.58 -35.44 -28.81
CA ARG A 949 -4.61 -35.27 -29.84
C ARG A 949 -4.28 -36.08 -31.10
N HIS A 950 -3.07 -35.97 -31.63
CA HIS A 950 -2.64 -36.69 -32.84
C HIS A 950 -2.77 -38.20 -32.68
N ARG A 951 -2.33 -38.73 -31.53
CA ARG A 951 -2.41 -40.16 -31.21
C ARG A 951 -3.85 -40.67 -31.14
N HIS A 952 -4.74 -39.94 -30.46
CA HIS A 952 -6.11 -40.41 -30.21
C HIS A 952 -7.08 -40.10 -31.35
N ASN A 953 -6.77 -39.11 -32.20
CA ASN A 953 -7.55 -38.79 -33.39
C ASN A 953 -7.07 -39.59 -34.62
N HIS A 954 -5.97 -40.36 -34.49
CA HIS A 954 -5.34 -41.11 -35.58
C HIS A 954 -4.91 -40.21 -36.75
N VAL A 955 -4.39 -39.03 -36.43
CA VAL A 955 -3.93 -38.03 -37.40
C VAL A 955 -2.43 -37.79 -37.20
N ALA A 956 -1.67 -37.83 -38.29
CA ALA A 956 -0.25 -37.51 -38.24
C ALA A 956 -0.04 -36.01 -37.97
N ARG A 957 0.95 -35.68 -37.13
CA ARG A 957 1.41 -34.30 -36.96
C ARG A 957 2.03 -33.83 -38.27
N GLN A 958 1.52 -32.74 -38.83
CA GLN A 958 2.05 -32.13 -40.04
C GLN A 958 2.29 -30.64 -39.79
N GLU A 959 3.42 -30.15 -40.29
CA GLU A 959 3.78 -28.74 -40.27
C GLU A 959 3.88 -28.26 -41.72
N PRO A 960 3.04 -27.30 -42.14
CA PRO A 960 3.03 -26.87 -43.52
C PRO A 960 4.33 -26.16 -43.85
N SER A 961 4.88 -26.42 -45.03
CA SER A 961 6.03 -25.69 -45.58
C SER A 961 5.58 -24.56 -46.52
N ASP A 962 4.41 -24.72 -47.14
CA ASP A 962 3.78 -23.73 -48.01
C ASP A 962 2.30 -23.50 -47.63
N ALA A 963 1.82 -22.29 -47.83
CA ALA A 963 0.44 -21.91 -47.49
C ALA A 963 -0.62 -22.58 -48.40
N SER A 964 -0.22 -23.17 -49.53
CA SER A 964 -1.07 -23.98 -50.41
C SER A 964 -1.38 -25.37 -49.86
N GLU A 965 -0.65 -25.84 -48.84
CA GLU A 965 -0.92 -27.12 -48.16
C GLU A 965 -2.17 -27.06 -47.27
N LEU A 966 -2.72 -25.87 -47.04
CA LEU A 966 -3.98 -25.71 -46.34
C LEU A 966 -5.15 -26.13 -47.26
N PRO A 967 -6.16 -26.85 -46.73
CA PRO A 967 -7.41 -27.07 -47.43
C PRO A 967 -8.00 -25.75 -47.93
N ALA A 968 -8.65 -25.81 -49.11
CA ALA A 968 -9.14 -24.65 -49.85
C ALA A 968 -10.06 -23.74 -49.02
#